data_AF-A0AAU3T2C9-F1
#
_entry.id   AF-A0AAU3T2C9-F1
#
_cell.length_a   1.000
_cell.length_b   1.000
_cell.length_c   1.000
_cell.angle_alpha   90.00
_cell.angle_beta   90.00
_cell.angle_gamma   90.00
#
_symmetry.space_group_name_H-M   'P 1'
#
loop_
_entity.id
_entity.type
_entity.pdbx_description
1 polymer ?
#
loop_
_entity_poly.entity_id
_entity_poly.type
_entity_poly.pdbx_seq_one_letter_code
_entity_poly.pdbx_strand_id
1 'polypeptide(L)'
;MPSQEELFDAVDALLEGEPQLPSPAERARLREAAGVTQARLAAALKSTPQTVKNWENGRSEPRPPRLQAYLRLLDGWAERYPAPAATKSASAPVPVPAPVPEAFTSPVEQPTEPAGHAAAASPAAPGPVVKAPVEAAKPSAPSRRPAGKAAAQPAVDPRFLHGPLAVLDGDSSAYGVDGIVLDCPATTIPQLVEWTLQESGLGTPRLNRNGKDSDPLVVLTAAAAVKLGLPERLEGPEARRSLRLPDDHPVVKQLAKAKWKLTQRGFGPWARIYRPAQAGQRQCVQLAILSWEALDARSWPGVAGMEPAEVARVLGTYAARVITPRGSTATSGLELMTALRPPTRALKNETTGAWESAYNPGSLGTEPMDPAPPEAPQEHPVAQGWTGGFLDEEAYQWVRDPQLLTDEECLLPYAVGLDLNTAFLAAAARLVVGLSAPDHFHRPTFNKKIPGSWMVDLSHIELDPRLPSPFTPSGQRPTGPAWYQTHTLAYAQELGHDVAPIEAFLRRETGAYLDPWHDRLKTAYVDTLADLGVTAELDDRQFLAAMEQHKQVDPGMAAVLAAIKATVKGGVGKLRERPQGRHYRDGERWPALERPTWRPDIRAAVISKARVNMHRKMANTAKATGQYPLGVLSDCVVYASPGSSPLDFLPYTTSGKPLPGSFRLGTTPGLAKLEGLQEMAWAVDLMEKGLNPARHIKGGDAVLDEGE
;
A
#
# COMPACT_ATOMS: atom_id res chain seq x y z
N MET A 1 -44.12 20.85 -39.42
CA MET A 1 -44.38 21.69 -38.23
C MET A 1 -45.23 20.86 -37.31
N PRO A 2 -44.84 20.66 -36.04
CA PRO A 2 -45.64 19.88 -35.11
C PRO A 2 -47.01 20.56 -34.91
N SER A 3 -48.05 19.75 -34.69
CA SER A 3 -49.40 20.27 -34.47
C SER A 3 -49.51 20.92 -33.08
N GLN A 4 -50.54 21.75 -32.87
CA GLN A 4 -50.78 22.37 -31.58
C GLN A 4 -51.06 21.33 -30.48
N GLU A 5 -51.75 20.23 -30.81
CA GLU A 5 -51.96 19.10 -29.89
C GLU A 5 -50.64 18.40 -29.54
N GLU A 6 -49.75 18.16 -30.52
CA GLU A 6 -48.44 17.56 -30.25
C GLU A 6 -47.56 18.43 -29.34
N LEU A 7 -47.71 19.75 -29.44
CA LEU A 7 -47.01 20.70 -28.56
C LEU A 7 -47.63 20.74 -27.17
N PHE A 8 -48.95 20.64 -27.03
CA PHE A 8 -49.60 20.55 -25.73
C PHE A 8 -49.29 19.22 -25.03
N ASP A 9 -49.32 18.08 -25.75
CA ASP A 9 -48.93 16.78 -25.20
C ASP A 9 -47.47 16.77 -24.72
N ALA A 10 -46.56 17.43 -25.45
CA ALA A 10 -45.16 17.55 -25.05
C ALA A 10 -44.97 18.47 -23.83
N VAL A 11 -45.77 19.53 -23.72
CA VAL A 11 -45.77 20.45 -22.56
C VAL A 11 -46.39 19.78 -21.34
N ASP A 12 -47.49 19.04 -21.51
CA ASP A 12 -48.15 18.29 -20.44
C ASP A 12 -47.23 17.17 -19.93
N ALA A 13 -46.52 16.47 -20.81
CA ALA A 13 -45.48 15.50 -20.42
C ALA A 13 -44.30 16.14 -19.66
N LEU A 14 -43.98 17.42 -19.94
CA LEU A 14 -42.98 18.20 -19.21
C LEU A 14 -43.49 18.69 -17.84
N LEU A 15 -44.78 19.00 -17.73
CA LEU A 15 -45.45 19.43 -16.50
C LEU A 15 -45.71 18.28 -15.52
N GLU A 16 -45.98 17.07 -16.02
CA GLU A 16 -46.14 15.86 -15.19
C GLU A 16 -44.84 15.42 -14.49
N GLY A 17 -43.68 15.81 -15.04
CA GLY A 17 -42.35 15.51 -14.49
C GLY A 17 -41.93 14.04 -14.65
N GLU A 18 -40.62 13.78 -14.57
CA GLU A 18 -40.16 12.38 -14.56
C GLU A 18 -40.51 11.71 -13.23
N PRO A 19 -41.03 10.46 -13.23
CA PRO A 19 -41.44 9.80 -12.01
C PRO A 19 -40.24 9.61 -11.08
N GLN A 20 -40.25 10.37 -9.98
CA GLN A 20 -39.12 10.46 -9.07
C GLN A 20 -39.11 9.25 -8.14
N LEU A 21 -38.06 8.44 -8.22
CA LEU A 21 -37.88 7.32 -7.31
C LEU A 21 -37.68 7.85 -5.86
N PRO A 22 -38.25 7.17 -4.84
CA PRO A 22 -37.93 7.42 -3.44
C PRO A 22 -36.42 7.39 -3.18
N SER A 23 -35.96 7.99 -2.07
CA SER A 23 -34.53 7.96 -1.73
C SER A 23 -34.00 6.52 -1.63
N PRO A 24 -32.71 6.25 -1.93
CA PRO A 24 -32.16 4.89 -1.86
C PRO A 24 -32.39 4.21 -0.50
N ALA A 25 -32.31 4.98 0.59
CA ALA A 25 -32.60 4.51 1.94
C ALA A 25 -34.06 4.07 2.10
N GLU A 26 -35.02 4.84 1.55
CA GLU A 26 -36.44 4.50 1.62
C GLU A 26 -36.76 3.27 0.76
N ARG A 27 -36.12 3.10 -0.40
CA ARG A 27 -36.24 1.89 -1.22
C ARG A 27 -35.86 0.63 -0.44
N ALA A 28 -34.73 0.67 0.26
CA ALA A 28 -34.26 -0.43 1.09
C ALA A 28 -35.19 -0.68 2.29
N ARG A 29 -35.63 0.39 2.97
CA ARG A 29 -36.54 0.32 4.11
C ARG A 29 -37.88 -0.32 3.75
N LEU A 30 -38.49 0.09 2.62
CA LEU A 30 -39.76 -0.45 2.13
C LEU A 30 -39.64 -1.94 1.76
N ARG A 31 -38.54 -2.34 1.12
CA ARG A 31 -38.26 -3.75 0.84
C ARG A 31 -38.15 -4.58 2.11
N GLU A 32 -37.42 -4.07 3.11
CA GLU A 32 -37.22 -4.76 4.39
C GLU A 32 -38.51 -4.87 5.19
N ALA A 33 -39.30 -3.81 5.24
CA ALA A 33 -40.63 -3.81 5.84
C ALA A 33 -41.57 -4.84 5.17
N ALA A 34 -41.44 -5.02 3.85
CA ALA A 34 -42.16 -6.05 3.10
C ALA A 34 -41.62 -7.48 3.28
N GLY A 35 -40.53 -7.69 4.03
CA GLY A 35 -39.91 -9.00 4.24
C GLY A 35 -39.33 -9.63 2.95
N VAL A 36 -39.05 -8.82 1.92
CA VAL A 36 -38.56 -9.30 0.62
C VAL A 36 -37.04 -9.21 0.58
N THR A 37 -36.36 -10.29 0.18
CA THR A 37 -34.90 -10.27 -0.01
C THR A 37 -34.53 -9.60 -1.33
N GLN A 38 -33.34 -9.00 -1.42
CA GLN A 38 -32.84 -8.42 -2.69
C GLN A 38 -32.82 -9.44 -3.83
N ALA A 39 -32.57 -10.72 -3.53
CA ALA A 39 -32.60 -11.79 -4.53
C ALA A 39 -34.01 -12.05 -5.07
N ARG A 40 -35.03 -12.04 -4.19
CA ARG A 40 -36.43 -12.21 -4.59
C ARG A 40 -36.94 -11.01 -5.38
N LEU A 41 -36.56 -9.79 -4.98
CA LEU A 41 -36.86 -8.57 -5.72
C LEU A 41 -36.20 -8.57 -7.11
N ALA A 42 -34.93 -8.99 -7.19
CA ALA A 42 -34.21 -9.12 -8.45
C ALA A 42 -34.87 -10.13 -9.39
N ALA A 43 -35.32 -11.27 -8.87
CA ALA A 43 -36.05 -12.27 -9.65
C ALA A 43 -37.37 -11.71 -10.22
N ALA A 44 -38.16 -10.99 -9.40
CA ALA A 44 -39.41 -10.37 -9.83
C ALA A 44 -39.19 -9.32 -10.94
N LEU A 45 -38.11 -8.53 -10.85
CA LEU A 45 -37.78 -7.48 -11.83
C LEU A 45 -36.90 -7.98 -12.99
N LYS A 46 -36.68 -9.30 -13.11
CA LYS A 46 -35.78 -9.91 -14.10
C LYS A 46 -34.44 -9.16 -14.19
N SER A 47 -33.82 -9.02 -13.02
CA SER A 47 -32.56 -8.30 -12.77
C SER A 47 -31.63 -9.15 -11.90
N THR A 48 -30.44 -8.65 -11.58
CA THR A 48 -29.50 -9.34 -10.68
C THR A 48 -29.59 -8.78 -9.26
N PRO A 49 -29.29 -9.58 -8.21
CA PRO A 49 -29.24 -9.08 -6.83
C PRO A 49 -28.27 -7.90 -6.67
N GLN A 50 -27.15 -7.92 -7.41
CA GLN A 50 -26.17 -6.83 -7.40
C GLN A 50 -26.73 -5.54 -8.02
N THR A 51 -27.56 -5.64 -9.06
CA THR A 51 -28.21 -4.48 -9.69
C THR A 51 -29.23 -3.84 -8.73
N VAL A 52 -30.05 -4.65 -8.06
CA VAL A 52 -30.99 -4.17 -7.04
C VAL A 52 -30.25 -3.51 -5.88
N LYS A 53 -29.16 -4.14 -5.41
CA LYS A 53 -28.28 -3.56 -4.40
C LYS A 53 -27.69 -2.22 -4.86
N ASN A 54 -27.34 -2.05 -6.13
CA ASN A 54 -26.86 -0.77 -6.64
C ASN A 54 -27.96 0.30 -6.68
N TRP A 55 -29.22 -0.07 -6.97
CA TRP A 55 -30.37 0.84 -6.92
C TRP A 55 -30.69 1.31 -5.49
N GLU A 56 -30.65 0.40 -4.52
CA GLU A 56 -30.87 0.70 -3.09
C GLU A 56 -29.71 1.47 -2.44
N ASN A 57 -28.52 1.46 -3.05
CA ASN A 57 -27.35 2.23 -2.59
C ASN A 57 -27.11 3.50 -3.41
N GLY A 58 -28.03 3.88 -4.32
CA GLY A 58 -27.90 5.08 -5.15
C GLY A 58 -26.72 5.05 -6.15
N ARG A 59 -26.14 3.88 -6.43
CA ARG A 59 -25.00 3.71 -7.36
C ARG A 59 -25.42 3.67 -8.83
N SER A 60 -26.69 3.41 -9.09
CA SER A 60 -27.30 3.39 -10.41
C SER A 60 -28.81 3.50 -10.26
N GLU A 61 -29.53 3.87 -11.32
CA GLU A 61 -31.00 3.88 -11.33
C GLU A 61 -31.56 2.88 -12.35
N PRO A 62 -32.73 2.29 -12.09
CA PRO A 62 -33.39 1.42 -13.05
C PRO A 62 -33.82 2.22 -14.29
N ARG A 63 -33.65 1.62 -15.46
CA ARG A 63 -34.12 2.19 -16.74
C ARG A 63 -35.46 1.57 -17.15
N PRO A 64 -36.28 2.25 -17.97
CA PRO A 64 -37.46 1.63 -18.58
C PRO A 64 -37.10 0.31 -19.31
N PRO A 65 -37.94 -0.74 -19.25
CA PRO A 65 -39.26 -0.84 -18.61
C PRO A 65 -39.22 -1.20 -17.11
N ARG A 66 -38.03 -1.40 -16.52
CA ARG A 66 -37.89 -1.85 -15.11
C ARG A 66 -38.17 -0.73 -14.12
N LEU A 67 -37.94 0.52 -14.52
CA LEU A 67 -38.23 1.71 -13.72
C LEU A 67 -39.72 1.74 -13.30
N GLN A 68 -40.62 1.58 -14.26
CA GLN A 68 -42.07 1.60 -14.01
C GLN A 68 -42.53 0.46 -13.10
N ALA A 69 -42.03 -0.76 -13.35
CA ALA A 69 -42.35 -1.92 -12.53
C ALA A 69 -41.84 -1.78 -11.08
N TYR A 70 -40.67 -1.15 -10.91
CA TYR A 70 -40.08 -0.92 -9.61
C TYR A 70 -40.78 0.18 -8.82
N LEU A 71 -41.13 1.31 -9.47
CA LEU A 71 -41.92 2.39 -8.88
C LEU A 71 -43.26 1.87 -8.36
N ARG A 72 -44.03 1.15 -9.20
CA ARG A 72 -45.31 0.57 -8.80
C ARG A 72 -45.20 -0.35 -7.59
N LEU A 73 -44.09 -1.09 -7.47
CA LEU A 73 -43.84 -1.95 -6.33
C LEU A 73 -43.52 -1.14 -5.06
N LEU A 74 -42.71 -0.08 -5.19
CA LEU A 74 -42.37 0.81 -4.08
C LEU A 74 -43.59 1.58 -3.59
N ASP A 75 -44.44 2.09 -4.47
CA ASP A 75 -45.67 2.79 -4.11
C ASP A 75 -46.61 1.86 -3.32
N GLY A 76 -46.80 0.63 -3.82
CA GLY A 76 -47.60 -0.38 -3.14
C GLY A 76 -47.01 -0.85 -1.79
N TRP A 77 -45.70 -0.69 -1.58
CA TRP A 77 -45.08 -0.90 -0.26
C TRP A 77 -45.20 0.31 0.64
N ALA A 78 -45.08 1.53 0.11
CA ALA A 78 -45.23 2.76 0.86
C ALA A 78 -46.64 2.89 1.45
N GLU A 79 -47.67 2.49 0.70
CA GLU A 79 -49.06 2.43 1.19
C GLU A 79 -49.25 1.42 2.34
N ARG A 80 -48.58 0.26 2.27
CA ARG A 80 -48.72 -0.81 3.27
C ARG A 80 -47.84 -0.59 4.51
N TYR A 81 -46.74 0.11 4.33
CA TYR A 81 -45.72 0.37 5.35
C TYR A 81 -45.43 1.87 5.40
N PRO A 82 -46.35 2.71 5.91
CA PRO A 82 -46.09 4.14 6.03
C PRO A 82 -44.92 4.41 6.99
N ALA A 83 -44.14 5.46 6.71
CA ALA A 83 -43.08 5.91 7.61
C ALA A 83 -43.68 6.42 8.94
N PRO A 84 -43.08 6.15 10.11
CA PRO A 84 -43.50 6.79 11.36
C PRO A 84 -43.32 8.31 11.24
N ALA A 85 -44.38 9.07 11.55
CA ALA A 85 -44.39 10.51 11.40
C ALA A 85 -43.31 11.17 12.28
N ALA A 86 -42.39 11.91 11.66
CA ALA A 86 -41.50 12.81 12.35
C ALA A 86 -42.33 13.94 12.96
N THR A 87 -42.45 13.95 14.30
CA THR A 87 -42.98 15.09 15.05
C THR A 87 -42.06 16.29 14.86
N LYS A 88 -42.50 17.23 14.02
CA LYS A 88 -42.06 18.62 14.09
C LYS A 88 -42.49 19.16 15.46
N SER A 89 -41.54 19.29 16.39
CA SER A 89 -41.79 20.04 17.62
C SER A 89 -41.21 21.44 17.47
N ALA A 90 -42.11 22.42 17.46
CA ALA A 90 -41.83 23.84 17.45
C ALA A 90 -41.32 24.32 18.81
N SER A 91 -40.56 25.41 18.79
CA SER A 91 -40.03 26.16 19.94
C SER A 91 -41.11 26.75 20.87
N ALA A 92 -40.93 26.60 22.19
CA ALA A 92 -41.12 27.61 23.27
C ALA A 92 -41.16 26.92 24.68
N PRO A 93 -41.03 27.65 25.82
CA PRO A 93 -39.88 28.41 26.32
C PRO A 93 -39.36 27.87 27.68
N VAL A 94 -38.23 28.42 28.14
CA VAL A 94 -37.46 28.04 29.36
C VAL A 94 -38.17 28.48 30.66
N PRO A 95 -38.16 27.66 31.73
CA PRO A 95 -38.28 28.15 33.10
C PRO A 95 -37.05 27.85 33.99
N VAL A 96 -36.82 28.80 34.90
CA VAL A 96 -35.72 29.04 35.85
C VAL A 96 -35.58 27.94 36.93
N PRO A 97 -34.37 27.63 37.46
CA PRO A 97 -34.19 26.67 38.56
C PRO A 97 -34.03 27.33 39.94
N ALA A 98 -34.59 26.69 40.99
CA ALA A 98 -34.18 26.78 42.40
C ALA A 98 -34.94 25.73 43.26
N PRO A 99 -34.50 25.36 44.49
CA PRO A 99 -33.15 24.97 44.92
C PRO A 99 -33.15 23.62 45.72
N VAL A 100 -31.95 23.25 46.16
CA VAL A 100 -31.46 22.03 46.88
C VAL A 100 -32.13 21.76 48.26
N PRO A 101 -31.94 20.56 48.86
CA PRO A 101 -30.95 20.50 49.96
C PRO A 101 -30.06 19.23 50.09
N GLU A 102 -28.92 19.47 50.75
CA GLU A 102 -27.85 18.62 51.35
C GLU A 102 -28.40 17.60 52.38
N ALA A 103 -27.71 16.62 53.00
CA ALA A 103 -26.34 16.11 53.17
C ALA A 103 -26.47 14.60 53.54
N PHE A 104 -25.43 13.76 53.54
CA PHE A 104 -24.70 13.34 54.76
C PHE A 104 -23.48 12.45 54.41
N THR A 105 -22.55 12.45 55.37
CA THR A 105 -21.10 12.16 55.38
C THR A 105 -20.65 10.72 55.69
N SER A 106 -19.58 10.25 55.01
CA SER A 106 -18.31 9.57 55.44
C SER A 106 -18.31 8.37 56.44
N PRO A 107 -17.20 7.60 56.69
CA PRO A 107 -15.81 7.67 56.18
C PRO A 107 -15.11 6.32 55.78
N VAL A 108 -13.84 6.50 55.37
CA VAL A 108 -12.70 5.66 54.93
C VAL A 108 -12.23 4.52 55.86
N GLU A 109 -11.70 3.40 55.30
CA GLU A 109 -10.45 2.74 55.76
C GLU A 109 -9.84 1.73 54.74
N GLN A 110 -8.54 1.91 54.42
CA GLN A 110 -7.55 0.91 53.92
C GLN A 110 -7.05 0.07 55.13
N PRO A 111 -6.29 -1.08 55.04
CA PRO A 111 -5.16 -1.34 54.11
C PRO A 111 -4.76 -2.83 53.76
N THR A 112 -3.78 -2.95 52.84
CA THR A 112 -2.65 -3.94 52.73
C THR A 112 -2.80 -5.46 52.47
N GLU A 113 -1.89 -5.93 51.57
CA GLU A 113 -1.33 -7.25 51.17
C GLU A 113 -1.08 -8.32 52.28
N PRO A 114 -0.71 -9.63 52.01
CA PRO A 114 0.22 -10.12 50.96
C PRO A 114 0.02 -11.57 50.37
N ALA A 115 1.03 -11.97 49.58
CA ALA A 115 1.27 -13.13 48.71
C ALA A 115 1.29 -14.58 49.29
N GLY A 116 1.23 -15.60 48.40
CA GLY A 116 2.06 -16.81 48.51
C GLY A 116 1.51 -18.19 48.06
N HIS A 117 2.13 -18.74 47.01
CA HIS A 117 2.63 -20.13 46.82
C HIS A 117 1.74 -21.38 46.50
N ALA A 118 2.13 -22.03 45.39
CA ALA A 118 2.54 -23.45 45.20
C ALA A 118 1.53 -24.63 45.01
N ALA A 119 1.58 -25.18 43.78
CA ALA A 119 1.88 -26.56 43.35
C ALA A 119 1.29 -27.86 44.02
N ALA A 120 0.73 -28.69 43.12
CA ALA A 120 0.96 -30.14 42.92
C ALA A 120 0.01 -31.24 43.50
N ALA A 121 -0.19 -32.25 42.62
CA ALA A 121 -0.31 -33.71 42.84
C ALA A 121 -1.69 -34.42 42.73
N SER A 122 -1.72 -35.39 41.78
CA SER A 122 -2.63 -36.54 41.52
C SER A 122 -2.70 -37.56 42.70
N PRO A 123 -3.41 -38.75 42.72
CA PRO A 123 -3.76 -39.67 41.59
C PRO A 123 -4.97 -40.68 41.69
N ALA A 124 -5.13 -41.46 40.59
CA ALA A 124 -5.54 -42.90 40.41
C ALA A 124 -6.93 -43.43 40.91
N ALA A 125 -7.84 -44.06 40.12
CA ALA A 125 -7.89 -45.31 39.30
C ALA A 125 -8.95 -46.29 39.92
N PRO A 126 -9.36 -47.51 39.40
CA PRO A 126 -9.24 -48.17 38.07
C PRO A 126 -10.50 -48.97 37.55
N GLY A 127 -10.52 -49.28 36.22
CA GLY A 127 -10.95 -50.54 35.53
C GLY A 127 -12.42 -51.05 35.53
N PRO A 128 -12.85 -52.03 34.67
CA PRO A 128 -12.06 -52.92 33.79
C PRO A 128 -12.57 -53.11 32.34
N VAL A 129 -11.88 -54.01 31.63
CA VAL A 129 -11.81 -54.37 30.20
C VAL A 129 -12.82 -55.48 29.82
N VAL A 130 -13.20 -55.63 28.52
CA VAL A 130 -13.21 -56.91 27.74
C VAL A 130 -13.89 -56.82 26.35
N LYS A 131 -13.08 -57.15 25.32
CA LYS A 131 -13.27 -57.87 24.03
C LYS A 131 -14.24 -57.40 22.92
N ALA A 132 -13.67 -57.30 21.72
CA ALA A 132 -14.32 -57.25 20.40
C ALA A 132 -14.90 -58.62 19.97
N PRO A 133 -15.83 -58.63 18.99
CA PRO A 133 -15.49 -59.14 17.66
C PRO A 133 -16.08 -58.33 16.47
N VAL A 134 -15.61 -58.71 15.28
CA VAL A 134 -15.73 -58.09 13.94
C VAL A 134 -17.02 -58.54 13.22
N GLU A 135 -17.75 -57.64 12.53
CA GLU A 135 -18.25 -57.83 11.14
C GLU A 135 -19.19 -56.73 10.58
N ALA A 136 -19.04 -56.54 9.26
CA ALA A 136 -20.01 -56.10 8.24
C ALA A 136 -20.45 -54.62 8.12
N ALA A 137 -20.18 -54.10 6.92
CA ALA A 137 -20.41 -52.74 6.44
C ALA A 137 -21.86 -52.43 6.03
N LYS A 138 -22.30 -51.18 6.26
CA LYS A 138 -23.20 -50.41 5.38
C LYS A 138 -22.84 -48.90 5.43
N PRO A 139 -22.87 -48.16 4.31
CA PRO A 139 -22.38 -46.79 4.23
C PRO A 139 -23.43 -45.78 4.70
N SER A 140 -23.07 -44.91 5.65
CA SER A 140 -23.85 -43.71 6.00
C SER A 140 -23.22 -42.48 5.35
N ALA A 141 -24.05 -41.68 4.70
CA ALA A 141 -23.68 -40.49 3.95
C ALA A 141 -23.08 -39.39 4.85
N PRO A 142 -22.00 -38.70 4.43
CA PRO A 142 -21.43 -37.63 5.24
C PRO A 142 -22.25 -36.34 5.12
N SER A 143 -22.68 -35.86 6.30
CA SER A 143 -23.10 -34.49 6.56
C SER A 143 -22.02 -33.51 6.09
N ARG A 144 -22.37 -32.62 5.15
CA ARG A 144 -21.50 -31.55 4.65
C ARG A 144 -21.42 -30.43 5.69
N ARG A 145 -20.39 -30.46 6.54
CA ARG A 145 -19.77 -29.24 7.08
C ARG A 145 -18.71 -28.75 6.09
N PRO A 146 -18.65 -27.46 5.74
CA PRO A 146 -17.58 -26.94 4.91
C PRO A 146 -16.28 -26.94 5.73
N ALA A 147 -15.39 -27.88 5.40
CA ALA A 147 -14.00 -27.81 5.82
C ALA A 147 -13.37 -26.56 5.20
N GLY A 148 -12.66 -25.77 6.03
CA GLY A 148 -11.81 -24.69 5.55
C GLY A 148 -10.88 -25.20 4.46
N LYS A 149 -10.78 -24.46 3.36
CA LYS A 149 -9.80 -24.74 2.31
C LYS A 149 -8.41 -24.68 2.94
N ALA A 150 -7.83 -25.82 3.25
CA ALA A 150 -6.38 -25.94 3.30
C ALA A 150 -5.88 -25.57 1.89
N ALA A 151 -5.19 -24.44 1.78
CA ALA A 151 -4.47 -24.11 0.56
C ALA A 151 -3.48 -25.26 0.31
N ALA A 152 -3.59 -25.92 -0.84
CA ALA A 152 -2.60 -26.90 -1.25
C ALA A 152 -1.24 -26.20 -1.27
N GLN A 153 -0.26 -26.72 -0.53
CA GLN A 153 1.10 -26.24 -0.63
C GLN A 153 1.54 -26.35 -2.10
N PRO A 154 2.06 -25.27 -2.71
CA PRO A 154 2.57 -25.36 -4.07
C PRO A 154 3.65 -26.47 -4.09
N ALA A 155 3.58 -27.34 -5.09
CA ALA A 155 4.59 -28.38 -5.26
C ALA A 155 5.97 -27.73 -5.33
N VAL A 156 6.89 -28.19 -4.48
CA VAL A 156 8.28 -27.72 -4.47
C VAL A 156 8.89 -27.98 -5.84
N ASP A 157 9.41 -26.94 -6.49
CA ASP A 157 10.13 -27.10 -7.75
C ASP A 157 11.41 -27.91 -7.46
N PRO A 158 11.60 -29.09 -8.08
CA PRO A 158 12.74 -29.96 -7.77
C PRO A 158 14.11 -29.31 -8.07
N ARG A 159 14.13 -28.17 -8.77
CA ARG A 159 15.36 -27.39 -9.02
C ARG A 159 15.78 -26.55 -7.81
N PHE A 160 14.86 -26.24 -6.91
CA PHE A 160 15.05 -25.29 -5.81
C PHE A 160 14.57 -25.88 -4.47
N LEU A 161 15.01 -27.12 -4.19
CA LEU A 161 14.56 -27.92 -3.05
C LEU A 161 14.79 -27.23 -1.69
N HIS A 162 15.82 -26.41 -1.59
CA HIS A 162 16.20 -25.76 -0.31
C HIS A 162 15.77 -24.28 -0.25
N GLY A 163 14.95 -23.84 -1.21
CA GLY A 163 14.34 -22.51 -1.20
C GLY A 163 15.24 -21.39 -1.70
N PRO A 164 14.87 -20.12 -1.43
CA PRO A 164 15.45 -18.95 -2.07
C PRO A 164 16.88 -18.61 -1.62
N LEU A 165 17.22 -18.95 -0.38
CA LEU A 165 18.43 -18.48 0.28
C LEU A 165 18.88 -19.41 1.41
N ALA A 166 20.14 -19.25 1.81
CA ALA A 166 20.67 -19.77 3.07
C ALA A 166 21.55 -18.73 3.78
N VAL A 167 21.59 -18.80 5.11
CA VAL A 167 22.50 -18.01 5.96
C VAL A 167 23.65 -18.91 6.37
N LEU A 168 24.87 -18.59 5.90
CA LEU A 168 26.08 -19.33 6.22
C LEU A 168 26.73 -18.74 7.48
N ASP A 169 27.07 -19.62 8.43
CA ASP A 169 27.79 -19.26 9.64
C ASP A 169 29.23 -19.82 9.70
N GLY A 170 30.01 -19.40 10.70
CA GLY A 170 31.44 -19.72 10.85
C GLY A 170 31.72 -21.21 11.05
N ASP A 171 30.74 -21.99 11.48
CA ASP A 171 30.82 -23.44 11.66
C ASP A 171 30.64 -24.24 10.36
N SER A 172 30.49 -23.58 9.21
CA SER A 172 30.14 -24.17 7.90
C SER A 172 28.69 -24.63 7.76
N SER A 173 27.83 -24.38 8.74
CA SER A 173 26.39 -24.61 8.62
C SER A 173 25.74 -23.52 7.77
N ALA A 174 25.00 -23.92 6.74
CA ALA A 174 24.15 -23.03 5.95
C ALA A 174 22.68 -23.27 6.29
N TYR A 175 22.10 -22.34 7.06
CA TYR A 175 20.73 -22.37 7.54
C TYR A 175 19.77 -21.88 6.45
N GLY A 176 18.92 -22.76 5.95
CA GLY A 176 17.86 -22.47 4.99
C GLY A 176 16.52 -22.19 5.65
N VAL A 177 15.50 -22.03 4.81
CA VAL A 177 14.10 -21.89 5.26
C VAL A 177 13.57 -23.20 5.83
N ASP A 178 12.48 -23.13 6.61
CA ASP A 178 11.78 -24.31 7.16
C ASP A 178 12.68 -25.26 7.99
N GLY A 179 13.73 -24.73 8.62
CA GLY A 179 14.63 -25.48 9.48
C GLY A 179 15.68 -26.31 8.73
N ILE A 180 15.81 -26.14 7.42
CA ILE A 180 16.85 -26.81 6.62
C ILE A 180 18.23 -26.34 7.09
N VAL A 181 19.16 -27.27 7.28
CA VAL A 181 20.58 -26.98 7.52
C VAL A 181 21.41 -27.79 6.55
N LEU A 182 22.24 -27.11 5.77
CA LEU A 182 23.15 -27.72 4.79
C LEU A 182 24.58 -27.62 5.30
N ASP A 183 25.39 -28.66 5.04
CA ASP A 183 26.84 -28.58 5.23
C ASP A 183 27.47 -27.86 4.03
N CYS A 184 28.22 -26.79 4.29
CA CYS A 184 28.90 -26.01 3.27
C CYS A 184 30.43 -26.24 3.35
N PRO A 185 31.01 -27.02 2.42
CA PRO A 185 32.44 -27.34 2.43
C PRO A 185 33.31 -26.18 1.90
N ALA A 186 32.70 -25.07 1.47
CA ALA A 186 33.42 -23.97 0.85
C ALA A 186 34.35 -23.26 1.84
N THR A 187 35.63 -23.14 1.45
CA THR A 187 36.66 -22.40 2.21
C THR A 187 37.04 -21.09 1.55
N THR A 188 36.53 -20.83 0.35
CA THR A 188 36.78 -19.61 -0.43
C THR A 188 35.50 -19.15 -1.12
N ILE A 189 35.41 -17.85 -1.45
CA ILE A 189 34.23 -17.30 -2.15
C ILE A 189 33.98 -17.98 -3.52
N PRO A 190 34.98 -18.27 -4.38
CA PRO A 190 34.73 -19.02 -5.61
C PRO A 190 34.16 -20.43 -5.38
N GLN A 191 34.62 -21.14 -4.34
CA GLN A 191 34.07 -22.44 -3.96
C GLN A 191 32.62 -22.32 -3.47
N LEU A 192 32.33 -21.28 -2.68
CA LEU A 192 30.97 -21.01 -2.20
C LEU A 192 30.02 -20.81 -3.40
N VAL A 193 30.43 -20.03 -4.39
CA VAL A 193 29.63 -19.78 -5.60
C VAL A 193 29.37 -21.06 -6.39
N GLU A 194 30.37 -21.92 -6.57
CA GLU A 194 30.19 -23.19 -7.27
C GLU A 194 29.29 -24.15 -6.47
N TRP A 195 29.49 -24.28 -5.15
CA TRP A 195 28.61 -25.08 -4.27
C TRP A 195 27.16 -24.60 -4.34
N THR A 196 26.93 -23.27 -4.28
CA THR A 196 25.58 -22.70 -4.36
C THR A 196 24.87 -23.02 -5.68
N LEU A 197 25.60 -23.09 -6.79
CA LEU A 197 25.00 -23.36 -8.10
C LEU A 197 24.84 -24.84 -8.40
N GLN A 198 25.71 -25.69 -7.87
CA GLN A 198 25.79 -27.11 -8.25
C GLN A 198 25.18 -28.06 -7.22
N GLU A 199 25.26 -27.73 -5.93
CA GLU A 199 24.98 -28.68 -4.84
C GLU A 199 23.90 -28.17 -3.88
N SER A 200 23.81 -26.86 -3.65
CA SER A 200 22.98 -26.34 -2.57
C SER A 200 21.48 -26.35 -2.84
N GLY A 201 21.03 -26.60 -4.08
CA GLY A 201 19.60 -26.61 -4.43
C GLY A 201 18.85 -25.29 -4.13
N LEU A 202 19.56 -24.16 -4.11
CA LEU A 202 19.01 -22.84 -3.81
C LEU A 202 18.53 -22.12 -5.07
N GLY A 203 17.47 -21.34 -4.93
CA GLY A 203 16.93 -20.45 -5.97
C GLY A 203 15.42 -20.29 -5.86
N THR A 204 14.80 -19.61 -6.81
CA THR A 204 13.34 -19.43 -6.78
C THR A 204 12.76 -19.42 -8.19
N PRO A 205 11.66 -20.13 -8.44
CA PRO A 205 10.98 -20.08 -9.73
C PRO A 205 10.61 -18.64 -10.12
N ARG A 206 10.64 -18.37 -11.42
CA ARG A 206 10.18 -17.09 -11.99
C ARG A 206 8.76 -16.76 -11.53
N LEU A 207 8.53 -15.49 -11.18
CA LEU A 207 7.19 -14.99 -10.82
C LEU A 207 6.26 -14.82 -12.03
N ASN A 208 6.81 -14.78 -13.24
CA ASN A 208 6.08 -14.67 -14.49
C ASN A 208 6.63 -15.69 -15.49
N ARG A 209 5.76 -16.34 -16.29
CA ARG A 209 6.16 -17.32 -17.32
C ARG A 209 7.22 -16.78 -18.30
N ASN A 210 7.16 -15.49 -18.63
CA ASN A 210 8.10 -14.80 -19.52
C ASN A 210 9.34 -14.26 -18.77
N GLY A 211 9.35 -14.37 -17.45
CA GLY A 211 10.41 -13.88 -16.58
C GLY A 211 11.56 -14.87 -16.45
N LYS A 212 12.43 -14.56 -15.47
CA LYS A 212 13.60 -15.37 -15.13
C LYS A 212 13.47 -15.88 -13.71
N ASP A 213 14.02 -17.06 -13.47
CA ASP A 213 14.16 -17.58 -12.11
C ASP A 213 15.08 -16.63 -11.31
N SER A 214 14.81 -16.49 -10.02
CA SER A 214 15.61 -15.63 -9.13
C SER A 214 16.92 -16.33 -8.81
N ASP A 215 18.01 -15.56 -8.78
CA ASP A 215 19.31 -16.08 -8.37
C ASP A 215 19.25 -16.53 -6.91
N PRO A 216 19.98 -17.60 -6.54
CA PRO A 216 20.17 -17.96 -5.14
C PRO A 216 20.88 -16.83 -4.38
N LEU A 217 20.51 -16.68 -3.11
CA LEU A 217 21.12 -15.76 -2.17
C LEU A 217 21.83 -16.54 -1.06
N VAL A 218 23.08 -16.20 -0.80
CA VAL A 218 23.79 -16.62 0.41
C VAL A 218 24.03 -15.41 1.30
N VAL A 219 23.54 -15.47 2.52
CA VAL A 219 23.75 -14.44 3.54
C VAL A 219 24.92 -14.88 4.41
N LEU A 220 25.89 -14.00 4.65
CA LEU A 220 27.07 -14.30 5.43
C LEU A 220 27.00 -13.61 6.79
N THR A 221 27.13 -14.39 7.86
CA THR A 221 27.43 -13.84 9.19
C THR A 221 28.84 -13.25 9.21
N ALA A 222 29.17 -12.49 10.26
CA ALA A 222 30.52 -11.96 10.44
C ALA A 222 31.57 -13.09 10.48
N ALA A 223 31.26 -14.17 11.20
CA ALA A 223 32.15 -15.32 11.34
C ALA A 223 32.36 -16.05 10.00
N ALA A 224 31.30 -16.27 9.23
CA ALA A 224 31.40 -16.86 7.89
C ALA A 224 32.21 -15.98 6.93
N ALA A 225 31.98 -14.66 6.96
CA ALA A 225 32.71 -13.71 6.13
C ALA A 225 34.23 -13.80 6.39
N VAL A 226 34.64 -13.78 7.66
CA VAL A 226 36.06 -13.90 8.06
C VAL A 226 36.66 -15.24 7.62
N LYS A 227 35.94 -16.36 7.83
CA LYS A 227 36.39 -17.69 7.42
C LYS A 227 36.62 -17.80 5.91
N LEU A 228 35.82 -17.08 5.10
CA LEU A 228 35.93 -17.05 3.64
C LEU A 228 36.98 -16.04 3.12
N GLY A 229 37.76 -15.42 4.01
CA GLY A 229 38.82 -14.48 3.67
C GLY A 229 38.33 -13.05 3.37
N LEU A 230 37.15 -12.69 3.86
CA LEU A 230 36.65 -11.31 3.84
C LEU A 230 37.00 -10.61 5.17
N PRO A 231 37.22 -9.30 5.18
CA PRO A 231 37.34 -8.58 6.45
C PRO A 231 35.99 -8.55 7.19
N GLU A 232 36.05 -8.61 8.53
CA GLU A 232 34.84 -8.60 9.37
C GLU A 232 33.98 -7.36 9.10
N ARG A 233 34.61 -6.19 8.95
CA ARG A 233 33.99 -4.94 8.55
C ARG A 233 34.77 -4.32 7.39
N LEU A 234 34.13 -3.40 6.66
CA LEU A 234 34.85 -2.60 5.67
C LEU A 234 35.79 -1.61 6.38
N GLU A 235 37.09 -1.83 6.22
CA GLU A 235 38.15 -1.03 6.84
C GLU A 235 38.93 -0.21 5.80
N GLY A 236 39.50 0.91 6.24
CA GLY A 236 40.29 1.81 5.42
C GLY A 236 39.48 2.94 4.75
N PRO A 237 40.13 4.08 4.43
CA PRO A 237 39.43 5.27 3.92
C PRO A 237 38.68 5.02 2.61
N GLU A 238 39.30 4.25 1.69
CA GLU A 238 38.75 3.99 0.37
C GLU A 238 37.57 3.02 0.43
N ALA A 239 37.72 1.86 1.08
CA ALA A 239 36.65 0.87 1.19
C ALA A 239 35.44 1.38 1.98
N ARG A 240 35.66 2.22 3.02
CA ARG A 240 34.57 2.90 3.74
C ARG A 240 33.87 3.94 2.88
N ARG A 241 34.59 4.64 2.01
CA ARG A 241 34.03 5.64 1.10
C ARG A 241 33.29 5.00 -0.09
N SER A 242 33.81 3.91 -0.64
CA SER A 242 33.24 3.21 -1.80
C SER A 242 32.26 2.10 -1.42
N LEU A 243 32.16 1.76 -0.12
CA LEU A 243 31.35 0.66 0.42
C LEU A 243 31.58 -0.67 -0.31
N ARG A 244 32.85 -0.97 -0.65
CA ARG A 244 33.26 -2.19 -1.36
C ARG A 244 34.74 -2.51 -1.15
N LEU A 245 35.13 -3.75 -1.40
CA LEU A 245 36.53 -4.15 -1.44
C LEU A 245 37.28 -3.50 -2.61
N PRO A 246 38.58 -3.16 -2.45
CA PRO A 246 39.46 -2.77 -3.55
C PRO A 246 39.58 -3.86 -4.62
N ASP A 247 39.79 -3.46 -5.88
CA ASP A 247 39.89 -4.38 -7.02
C ASP A 247 41.09 -5.34 -6.91
N ASP A 248 42.13 -4.96 -6.16
CA ASP A 248 43.32 -5.76 -5.94
C ASP A 248 43.23 -6.68 -4.70
N HIS A 249 42.11 -6.66 -3.98
CA HIS A 249 41.86 -7.53 -2.83
C HIS A 249 41.97 -9.02 -3.23
N PRO A 250 42.56 -9.91 -2.40
CA PRO A 250 42.75 -11.33 -2.73
C PRO A 250 41.49 -12.05 -3.21
N VAL A 251 40.35 -11.84 -2.54
CA VAL A 251 39.05 -12.43 -2.94
C VAL A 251 38.62 -11.98 -4.35
N VAL A 252 38.79 -10.70 -4.69
CA VAL A 252 38.43 -10.18 -6.01
C VAL A 252 39.33 -10.79 -7.09
N LYS A 253 40.63 -10.91 -6.82
CA LYS A 253 41.59 -11.59 -7.70
C LYS A 253 41.26 -13.08 -7.88
N GLN A 254 40.85 -13.78 -6.82
CA GLN A 254 40.44 -15.18 -6.89
C GLN A 254 39.21 -15.38 -7.76
N LEU A 255 38.19 -14.52 -7.62
CA LEU A 255 37.00 -14.52 -8.47
C LEU A 255 37.36 -14.31 -9.93
N ALA A 256 38.19 -13.31 -10.24
CA ALA A 256 38.65 -13.03 -11.58
C ALA A 256 39.43 -14.22 -12.19
N LYS A 257 40.32 -14.84 -11.41
CA LYS A 257 41.07 -16.05 -11.81
C LYS A 257 40.13 -17.23 -12.10
N ALA A 258 39.07 -17.38 -11.30
CA ALA A 258 38.00 -18.36 -11.50
C ALA A 258 36.98 -17.94 -12.59
N LYS A 259 37.27 -16.88 -13.36
CA LYS A 259 36.45 -16.35 -14.45
C LYS A 259 35.06 -15.88 -14.02
N TRP A 260 34.88 -15.56 -12.74
CA TRP A 260 33.68 -14.90 -12.23
C TRP A 260 33.79 -13.39 -12.45
N LYS A 261 32.66 -12.75 -12.73
CA LYS A 261 32.54 -11.29 -12.88
C LYS A 261 31.71 -10.69 -11.76
N LEU A 262 32.01 -9.45 -11.44
CA LEU A 262 31.24 -8.59 -10.55
C LEU A 262 30.51 -7.51 -11.35
N THR A 263 29.45 -6.95 -10.78
CA THR A 263 28.81 -5.76 -11.35
C THR A 263 29.70 -4.52 -11.15
N GLN A 264 29.34 -3.39 -11.77
CA GLN A 264 30.05 -2.12 -11.56
C GLN A 264 30.09 -1.67 -10.09
N ARG A 265 29.16 -2.15 -9.25
CA ARG A 265 29.18 -1.90 -7.79
C ARG A 265 30.32 -2.62 -7.06
N GLY A 266 30.98 -3.58 -7.70
CA GLY A 266 32.08 -4.36 -7.12
C GLY A 266 31.61 -5.34 -6.03
N PHE A 267 32.53 -5.70 -5.13
CA PHE A 267 32.29 -6.61 -4.03
C PHE A 267 32.01 -5.82 -2.74
N GLY A 268 30.76 -5.45 -2.50
CA GLY A 268 30.31 -4.71 -1.33
C GLY A 268 29.32 -5.49 -0.46
N PRO A 269 28.53 -4.81 0.40
CA PRO A 269 27.54 -5.44 1.29
C PRO A 269 26.58 -6.37 0.55
N TRP A 270 26.25 -5.99 -0.69
CA TRP A 270 25.57 -6.84 -1.66
C TRP A 270 26.49 -7.08 -2.85
N ALA A 271 26.97 -8.31 -3.00
CA ALA A 271 27.81 -8.71 -4.13
C ALA A 271 27.03 -9.61 -5.08
N ARG A 272 27.06 -9.27 -6.38
CA ARG A 272 26.51 -10.11 -7.46
C ARG A 272 27.65 -10.71 -8.24
N ILE A 273 27.79 -12.03 -8.15
CA ILE A 273 28.86 -12.80 -8.78
C ILE A 273 28.26 -13.63 -9.90
N TYR A 274 28.75 -13.45 -11.13
CA TYR A 274 28.13 -14.08 -12.29
C TYR A 274 29.11 -14.43 -13.41
N ARG A 275 28.69 -15.35 -14.28
CA ARG A 275 29.28 -15.56 -15.61
C ARG A 275 28.26 -15.15 -16.68
N PRO A 276 28.71 -14.59 -17.83
CA PRO A 276 27.82 -14.33 -18.95
C PRO A 276 27.04 -15.59 -19.32
N ALA A 277 25.74 -15.45 -19.58
CA ALA A 277 24.91 -16.59 -19.88
C ALA A 277 25.40 -17.32 -21.14
N GLN A 278 25.51 -18.64 -21.08
CA GLN A 278 25.86 -19.50 -22.22
C GLN A 278 24.66 -20.41 -22.51
N ALA A 279 24.24 -20.49 -23.78
CA ALA A 279 23.10 -21.30 -24.21
C ALA A 279 21.81 -21.08 -23.37
N GLY A 280 21.58 -19.84 -22.91
CA GLY A 280 20.42 -19.49 -22.08
C GLY A 280 20.53 -19.89 -20.60
N GLN A 281 21.62 -20.54 -20.18
CA GLN A 281 21.87 -20.84 -18.77
C GLN A 281 22.55 -19.66 -18.07
N ARG A 282 21.90 -19.13 -17.04
CA ARG A 282 22.42 -18.05 -16.21
C ARG A 282 23.13 -18.65 -15.00
N GLN A 283 24.37 -18.22 -14.78
CA GLN A 283 25.14 -18.57 -13.60
C GLN A 283 25.37 -17.31 -12.78
N CYS A 284 24.65 -17.18 -11.67
CA CYS A 284 24.70 -15.99 -10.85
C CYS A 284 24.32 -16.31 -9.41
N VAL A 285 25.12 -15.83 -8.46
CA VAL A 285 24.87 -15.93 -7.01
C VAL A 285 24.88 -14.52 -6.42
N GLN A 286 23.95 -14.26 -5.53
CA GLN A 286 23.92 -13.04 -4.71
C GLN A 286 24.52 -13.34 -3.35
N LEU A 287 25.36 -12.45 -2.83
CA LEU A 287 25.83 -12.47 -1.45
C LEU A 287 25.30 -11.24 -0.70
N ALA A 288 24.88 -11.44 0.54
CA ALA A 288 24.57 -10.37 1.49
C ALA A 288 25.44 -10.52 2.75
N ILE A 289 26.22 -9.51 3.11
CA ILE A 289 27.16 -9.57 4.23
C ILE A 289 26.60 -8.77 5.40
N LEU A 290 26.18 -9.45 6.47
CA LEU A 290 25.46 -8.82 7.58
C LEU A 290 26.32 -7.77 8.29
N SER A 291 27.60 -8.07 8.52
CA SER A 291 28.54 -7.17 9.20
C SER A 291 28.94 -5.94 8.38
N TRP A 292 28.56 -5.89 7.10
CA TRP A 292 28.75 -4.74 6.21
C TRP A 292 27.44 -3.98 5.95
N GLU A 293 26.44 -4.14 6.83
CA GLU A 293 25.16 -3.44 6.75
C GLU A 293 24.37 -3.76 5.46
N ALA A 294 24.48 -4.99 4.96
CA ALA A 294 23.64 -5.45 3.85
C ALA A 294 22.13 -5.33 4.18
N LEU A 295 21.78 -5.49 5.46
CA LEU A 295 20.44 -5.26 5.98
C LEU A 295 20.42 -3.95 6.80
N ASP A 296 20.02 -2.84 6.17
CA ASP A 296 19.83 -1.54 6.84
C ASP A 296 18.80 -1.67 7.98
N ALA A 297 19.14 -1.17 9.16
CA ALA A 297 18.33 -1.34 10.37
C ALA A 297 16.98 -0.63 10.32
N ARG A 298 16.79 0.39 9.46
CA ARG A 298 15.50 1.05 9.27
C ARG A 298 14.52 0.14 8.52
N SER A 299 15.03 -0.61 7.55
CA SER A 299 14.25 -1.53 6.71
C SER A 299 14.14 -2.94 7.32
N TRP A 300 15.15 -3.35 8.08
CA TRP A 300 15.30 -4.68 8.69
C TRP A 300 15.66 -4.58 10.17
N PRO A 301 14.77 -4.05 11.02
CA PRO A 301 15.07 -3.78 12.42
C PRO A 301 15.47 -5.06 13.16
N GLY A 302 16.66 -5.05 13.77
CA GLY A 302 17.17 -6.15 14.60
C GLY A 302 17.65 -7.39 13.84
N VAL A 303 17.38 -7.54 12.55
CA VAL A 303 17.60 -8.80 11.81
C VAL A 303 19.08 -9.19 11.75
N ALA A 304 19.98 -8.23 11.53
CA ALA A 304 21.42 -8.52 11.43
C ALA A 304 22.02 -9.07 12.75
N GLY A 305 21.33 -8.92 13.89
CA GLY A 305 21.74 -9.43 15.20
C GLY A 305 21.00 -10.69 15.65
N MET A 306 20.13 -11.26 14.81
CA MET A 306 19.43 -12.51 15.11
C MET A 306 20.33 -13.73 14.87
N GLU A 307 19.98 -14.85 15.49
CA GLU A 307 20.62 -16.15 15.21
C GLU A 307 20.48 -16.53 13.72
N PRO A 308 21.46 -17.23 13.11
CA PRO A 308 21.46 -17.53 11.67
C PRO A 308 20.17 -18.18 11.14
N ALA A 309 19.61 -19.13 11.88
CA ALA A 309 18.35 -19.80 11.53
C ALA A 309 17.15 -18.82 11.53
N GLU A 310 17.16 -17.85 12.44
CA GLU A 310 16.12 -16.84 12.53
C GLU A 310 16.24 -15.81 11.40
N VAL A 311 17.46 -15.42 11.02
CA VAL A 311 17.70 -14.61 9.81
C VAL A 311 17.18 -15.33 8.57
N ALA A 312 17.42 -16.64 8.46
CA ALA A 312 16.94 -17.46 7.34
C ALA A 312 15.41 -17.49 7.29
N ARG A 313 14.74 -17.63 8.44
CA ARG A 313 13.27 -17.56 8.57
C ARG A 313 12.73 -16.21 8.09
N VAL A 314 13.25 -15.10 8.63
CA VAL A 314 12.79 -13.74 8.31
C VAL A 314 12.95 -13.42 6.83
N LEU A 315 14.15 -13.63 6.28
CA LEU A 315 14.43 -13.35 4.87
C LEU A 315 13.70 -14.32 3.94
N GLY A 316 13.54 -15.59 4.36
CA GLY A 316 12.77 -16.60 3.66
C GLY A 316 11.30 -16.24 3.52
N THR A 317 10.65 -15.82 4.61
CA THR A 317 9.27 -15.34 4.60
C THR A 317 9.10 -14.12 3.71
N TYR A 318 10.02 -13.16 3.78
CA TYR A 318 10.01 -12.03 2.85
C TYR A 318 10.17 -12.48 1.39
N ALA A 319 11.10 -13.40 1.10
CA ALA A 319 11.36 -13.89 -0.25
C ALA A 319 10.12 -14.58 -0.86
N ALA A 320 9.45 -15.43 -0.07
CA ALA A 320 8.24 -16.11 -0.48
C ALA A 320 7.10 -15.14 -0.80
N ARG A 321 6.92 -14.11 0.04
CA ARG A 321 5.85 -13.10 -0.09
C ARG A 321 6.12 -12.05 -1.16
N VAL A 322 7.38 -11.62 -1.29
CA VAL A 322 7.79 -10.47 -2.10
C VAL A 322 8.66 -10.94 -3.25
N ILE A 323 9.96 -11.08 -3.03
CA ILE A 323 10.97 -11.57 -3.97
C ILE A 323 12.22 -11.91 -3.17
N THR A 324 13.04 -12.85 -3.64
CA THR A 324 14.37 -13.08 -3.05
C THR A 324 15.12 -11.74 -2.92
N PRO A 325 15.49 -11.32 -1.70
CA PRO A 325 16.12 -10.03 -1.46
C PRO A 325 17.32 -9.81 -2.38
N ARG A 326 17.37 -8.62 -2.99
CA ARG A 326 18.48 -8.22 -3.85
C ARG A 326 18.79 -6.75 -3.64
N GLY A 327 19.90 -6.47 -2.96
CA GLY A 327 20.24 -5.10 -2.58
C GLY A 327 19.28 -4.58 -1.51
N SER A 328 19.08 -3.26 -1.49
CA SER A 328 18.10 -2.63 -0.60
C SER A 328 16.67 -3.09 -0.88
N THR A 329 15.76 -2.88 0.07
CA THR A 329 14.30 -3.06 -0.11
C THR A 329 13.78 -2.24 -1.29
N ALA A 330 14.29 -1.02 -1.50
CA ALA A 330 13.99 -0.21 -2.68
C ALA A 330 14.38 -0.91 -4.00
N THR A 331 15.56 -1.53 -4.05
CA THR A 331 16.01 -2.31 -5.22
C THR A 331 15.13 -3.54 -5.43
N SER A 332 14.78 -4.24 -4.34
CA SER A 332 13.86 -5.37 -4.38
C SER A 332 12.48 -4.96 -4.92
N GLY A 333 12.01 -3.75 -4.61
CA GLY A 333 10.75 -3.20 -5.13
C GLY A 333 10.76 -3.02 -6.65
N LEU A 334 11.85 -2.51 -7.23
CA LEU A 334 12.03 -2.40 -8.69
C LEU A 334 12.15 -3.77 -9.36
N GLU A 335 12.98 -4.65 -8.79
CA GLU A 335 13.20 -5.99 -9.33
C GLU A 335 11.89 -6.79 -9.32
N LEU A 336 11.03 -6.58 -8.32
CA LEU A 336 9.68 -7.14 -8.29
C LEU A 336 8.80 -6.63 -9.44
N MET A 337 8.83 -5.34 -9.75
CA MET A 337 8.09 -4.79 -10.91
C MET A 337 8.53 -5.47 -12.21
N THR A 338 9.84 -5.59 -12.43
CA THR A 338 10.40 -6.27 -13.61
C THR A 338 10.10 -7.77 -13.62
N ALA A 339 10.17 -8.46 -12.48
CA ALA A 339 9.89 -9.89 -12.39
C ALA A 339 8.42 -10.22 -12.71
N LEU A 340 7.49 -9.35 -12.30
CA LEU A 340 6.06 -9.51 -12.55
C LEU A 340 5.62 -9.02 -13.93
N ARG A 341 6.32 -8.01 -14.48
CA ARG A 341 6.15 -7.49 -15.85
C ARG A 341 7.49 -7.53 -16.60
N PRO A 342 7.96 -8.72 -17.02
CA PRO A 342 9.19 -8.85 -17.77
C PRO A 342 9.15 -8.01 -19.06
N PRO A 343 10.25 -7.37 -19.46
CA PRO A 343 10.27 -6.48 -20.63
C PRO A 343 10.10 -7.23 -21.95
N THR A 344 10.47 -8.52 -21.97
CA THR A 344 10.45 -9.36 -23.16
C THR A 344 9.69 -10.66 -22.93
N ARG A 345 9.28 -11.29 -24.04
CA ARG A 345 8.70 -12.63 -24.09
C ARG A 345 9.34 -13.42 -25.23
N ALA A 346 9.37 -14.74 -25.09
CA ALA A 346 9.77 -15.61 -26.19
C ALA A 346 8.66 -15.63 -27.26
N LEU A 347 9.02 -15.32 -28.50
CA LEU A 347 8.15 -15.39 -29.67
C LEU A 347 8.78 -16.36 -30.68
N LYS A 348 7.99 -17.29 -31.20
CA LYS A 348 8.46 -18.20 -32.24
C LYS A 348 8.37 -17.50 -33.59
N ASN A 349 9.48 -17.40 -34.30
CA ASN A 349 9.52 -16.90 -35.67
C ASN A 349 8.86 -17.94 -36.59
N GLU A 350 7.78 -17.57 -37.27
CA GLU A 350 7.00 -18.49 -38.11
C GLU A 350 7.76 -18.94 -39.36
N THR A 351 8.72 -18.14 -39.84
CA THR A 351 9.52 -18.43 -41.03
C THR A 351 10.69 -19.36 -40.71
N THR A 352 11.42 -19.11 -39.61
CA THR A 352 12.63 -19.86 -39.26
C THR A 352 12.38 -20.98 -38.25
N GLY A 353 11.23 -20.95 -37.56
CA GLY A 353 10.91 -21.84 -36.45
C GLY A 353 11.69 -21.55 -35.16
N ALA A 354 12.62 -20.58 -35.17
CA ALA A 354 13.46 -20.22 -34.04
C ALA A 354 12.70 -19.43 -32.98
N TRP A 355 13.14 -19.51 -31.73
CA TRP A 355 12.62 -18.66 -30.66
C TRP A 355 13.45 -17.38 -30.55
N GLU A 356 12.76 -16.24 -30.56
CA GLU A 356 13.37 -14.91 -30.49
C GLU A 356 12.78 -14.13 -29.31
N SER A 357 13.56 -13.14 -28.83
CA SER A 357 13.10 -12.22 -27.80
C SER A 357 12.27 -11.11 -28.45
N ALA A 358 11.02 -10.95 -28.03
CA ALA A 358 10.12 -9.89 -28.49
C ALA A 358 9.60 -9.04 -27.33
N TYR A 359 9.12 -7.84 -27.61
CA TYR A 359 8.47 -6.97 -26.63
C TYR A 359 7.29 -7.70 -25.95
N ASN A 360 7.19 -7.53 -24.62
CA ASN A 360 6.09 -8.07 -23.84
C ASN A 360 5.01 -6.98 -23.63
N PRO A 361 3.81 -7.11 -24.21
CA PRO A 361 2.75 -6.12 -24.06
C PRO A 361 2.41 -5.83 -22.59
N GLY A 362 2.23 -4.56 -22.25
CA GLY A 362 1.95 -4.13 -20.88
C GLY A 362 3.18 -4.05 -19.96
N SER A 363 4.39 -4.17 -20.51
CA SER A 363 5.66 -3.93 -19.81
C SER A 363 6.25 -2.57 -20.20
N LEU A 364 7.40 -2.20 -19.62
CA LEU A 364 8.13 -0.96 -19.96
C LEU A 364 9.16 -1.16 -21.09
N GLY A 365 9.26 -2.37 -21.66
CA GLY A 365 10.28 -2.67 -22.67
C GLY A 365 11.71 -2.70 -22.12
N THR A 366 12.69 -2.83 -23.02
CA THR A 366 14.11 -2.93 -22.69
C THR A 366 14.84 -1.61 -22.69
N GLU A 367 14.32 -0.63 -23.42
CA GLU A 367 15.00 0.65 -23.63
C GLU A 367 14.63 1.66 -22.54
N PRO A 368 15.61 2.42 -22.02
CA PRO A 368 15.30 3.58 -21.19
C PRO A 368 14.53 4.62 -22.01
N MET A 369 13.77 5.45 -21.32
CA MET A 369 12.89 6.44 -21.94
C MET A 369 13.03 7.78 -21.24
N ASP A 370 13.32 8.81 -22.02
CA ASP A 370 13.35 10.17 -21.50
C ASP A 370 11.92 10.63 -21.14
N PRO A 371 11.76 11.39 -20.04
CA PRO A 371 10.46 11.89 -19.59
C PRO A 371 10.05 13.12 -20.41
N ALA A 372 8.82 13.61 -20.22
CA ALA A 372 8.50 14.95 -20.73
C ALA A 372 9.31 16.00 -19.95
N PRO A 373 9.69 17.14 -20.56
CA PRO A 373 10.39 18.22 -19.85
C PRO A 373 9.79 18.61 -18.49
N PRO A 374 8.46 18.81 -18.34
CA PRO A 374 7.90 19.15 -17.03
C PRO A 374 7.96 18.01 -15.99
N GLU A 375 8.09 16.75 -16.42
CA GLU A 375 8.15 15.58 -15.53
C GLU A 375 9.57 15.33 -14.99
N ALA A 376 10.57 15.92 -15.66
CA ALA A 376 11.98 15.70 -15.34
C ALA A 376 12.39 16.47 -14.07
N PRO A 377 13.21 15.87 -13.17
CA PRO A 377 13.87 16.66 -12.14
C PRO A 377 14.84 17.68 -12.79
N GLN A 378 15.12 18.78 -12.09
CA GLN A 378 15.88 19.91 -12.65
C GLN A 378 17.30 19.51 -13.10
N GLU A 379 17.91 18.50 -12.48
CA GLU A 379 19.22 17.99 -12.84
C GLU A 379 19.24 17.27 -14.19
N HIS A 380 18.08 16.83 -14.69
CA HIS A 380 17.98 15.95 -15.86
C HIS A 380 18.42 16.65 -17.16
N PRO A 381 19.07 15.95 -18.10
CA PRO A 381 19.43 16.50 -19.42
C PRO A 381 18.27 17.18 -20.16
N VAL A 382 17.10 16.54 -20.21
CA VAL A 382 15.87 17.08 -20.85
C VAL A 382 15.32 18.32 -20.14
N ALA A 383 15.65 18.56 -18.87
CA ALA A 383 15.26 19.78 -18.15
C ALA A 383 16.18 20.97 -18.48
N GLN A 384 17.36 20.74 -19.06
CA GLN A 384 18.33 21.80 -19.32
C GLN A 384 17.83 22.74 -20.42
N GLY A 385 17.69 24.03 -20.09
CA GLY A 385 17.14 25.05 -20.99
C GLY A 385 15.62 25.09 -21.06
N TRP A 386 14.91 24.24 -20.32
CA TRP A 386 13.45 24.27 -20.22
C TRP A 386 12.97 25.38 -19.28
N THR A 387 12.02 26.20 -19.73
CA THR A 387 11.45 27.31 -18.93
C THR A 387 9.94 27.23 -18.75
N GLY A 388 9.29 26.17 -19.26
CA GLY A 388 7.84 26.03 -19.27
C GLY A 388 7.23 25.56 -17.94
N GLY A 389 7.96 25.63 -16.82
CA GLY A 389 7.54 25.15 -15.51
C GLY A 389 7.65 23.63 -15.34
N PHE A 390 7.55 23.15 -14.10
CA PHE A 390 7.71 21.73 -13.76
C PHE A 390 6.46 21.17 -13.06
N LEU A 391 6.25 19.87 -13.21
CA LEU A 391 5.23 19.11 -12.50
C LEU A 391 5.66 18.92 -11.05
N ASP A 392 4.84 19.41 -10.11
CA ASP A 392 5.07 19.30 -8.68
C ASP A 392 4.04 18.36 -8.03
N GLU A 393 4.23 17.06 -8.27
CA GLU A 393 3.36 16.00 -7.78
C GLU A 393 4.02 15.27 -6.59
N GLU A 394 3.97 15.92 -5.44
CA GLU A 394 4.41 15.39 -4.16
C GLU A 394 3.24 15.17 -3.18
N ALA A 395 3.50 14.41 -2.12
CA ALA A 395 2.52 14.18 -1.06
C ALA A 395 2.33 15.44 -0.20
N TYR A 396 1.25 15.49 0.60
CA TYR A 396 0.94 16.69 1.36
C TYR A 396 2.02 17.08 2.37
N GLN A 397 2.28 18.37 2.48
CA GLN A 397 2.88 19.01 3.65
C GLN A 397 2.08 20.28 3.93
N TRP A 398 1.08 20.16 4.78
CA TRP A 398 0.13 21.23 5.05
C TRP A 398 -0.23 21.32 6.53
N VAL A 399 -0.41 22.55 7.00
CA VAL A 399 -0.85 22.89 8.36
C VAL A 399 -2.00 23.88 8.22
N ARG A 400 -3.08 23.67 8.96
CA ARG A 400 -4.21 24.61 9.00
C ARG A 400 -3.74 25.90 9.67
N ASP A 401 -4.18 27.04 9.15
CA ASP A 401 -3.95 28.32 9.80
C ASP A 401 -4.60 28.29 11.22
N PRO A 402 -3.82 28.53 12.30
CA PRO A 402 -4.36 28.59 13.66
C PRO A 402 -5.55 29.53 13.82
N GLN A 403 -5.61 30.62 13.03
CA GLN A 403 -6.72 31.58 13.06
C GLN A 403 -8.06 31.00 12.59
N LEU A 404 -8.03 29.85 11.92
CA LEU A 404 -9.23 29.14 11.48
C LEU A 404 -9.76 28.17 12.53
N LEU A 405 -9.07 27.95 13.65
CA LEU A 405 -9.55 27.11 14.75
C LEU A 405 -10.69 27.80 15.50
N THR A 406 -11.74 27.05 15.84
CA THR A 406 -12.80 27.57 16.70
C THR A 406 -12.48 27.35 18.18
N ASP A 407 -13.07 28.17 19.05
CA ASP A 407 -12.96 27.97 20.51
C ASP A 407 -13.41 26.56 20.92
N GLU A 408 -14.46 26.02 20.29
CA GLU A 408 -14.94 24.65 20.51
C GLU A 408 -13.90 23.59 20.14
N GLU A 409 -13.20 23.75 18.99
CA GLU A 409 -12.12 22.85 18.59
C GLU A 409 -10.94 22.90 19.58
N CYS A 410 -10.58 24.10 20.05
CA CYS A 410 -9.49 24.32 21.01
C CYS A 410 -9.78 23.74 22.41
N LEU A 411 -11.06 23.61 22.78
CA LEU A 411 -11.47 23.01 24.06
C LEU A 411 -11.52 21.48 24.05
N LEU A 412 -11.36 20.84 22.88
CA LEU A 412 -11.25 19.39 22.81
C LEU A 412 -9.94 18.93 23.48
N PRO A 413 -9.94 17.82 24.23
CA PRO A 413 -8.77 17.41 25.02
C PRO A 413 -7.63 16.83 24.18
N TYR A 414 -7.90 16.23 23.03
CA TYR A 414 -6.91 15.43 22.29
C TYR A 414 -6.72 15.86 20.84
N ALA A 415 -5.50 15.64 20.35
CA ALA A 415 -5.15 15.57 18.93
C ALA A 415 -4.82 14.12 18.55
N VAL A 416 -5.53 13.58 17.56
CA VAL A 416 -5.41 12.18 17.12
C VAL A 416 -4.89 12.11 15.69
N GLY A 417 -3.78 11.42 15.50
CA GLY A 417 -3.18 11.15 14.19
C GLY A 417 -3.69 9.87 13.55
N LEU A 418 -4.19 9.96 12.31
CA LEU A 418 -4.52 8.82 11.47
C LEU A 418 -3.49 8.69 10.36
N ASP A 419 -2.92 7.49 10.20
CA ASP A 419 -2.01 7.17 9.09
C ASP A 419 -2.63 6.12 8.17
N LEU A 420 -2.56 6.33 6.86
CA LEU A 420 -3.07 5.38 5.88
C LEU A 420 -2.06 4.27 5.63
N ASN A 421 -2.46 3.02 5.85
CA ASN A 421 -1.65 1.86 5.57
C ASN A 421 -1.16 1.85 4.12
N THR A 422 0.13 2.05 3.89
CA THR A 422 0.78 1.95 2.56
C THR A 422 0.02 2.74 1.48
N ALA A 423 -0.23 4.04 1.70
CA ALA A 423 -1.08 4.85 0.83
C ALA A 423 -0.68 4.81 -0.67
N PHE A 424 0.62 4.84 -0.96
CA PHE A 424 1.12 4.74 -2.34
C PHE A 424 0.88 3.36 -2.98
N LEU A 425 0.92 2.28 -2.20
CA LEU A 425 0.52 0.95 -2.67
C LEU A 425 -0.96 0.96 -3.04
N ALA A 426 -1.82 1.50 -2.18
CA ALA A 426 -3.25 1.62 -2.45
C ALA A 426 -3.54 2.46 -3.72
N ALA A 427 -2.76 3.53 -3.95
CA ALA A 427 -2.88 4.35 -5.15
C ALA A 427 -2.41 3.62 -6.42
N ALA A 428 -1.41 2.75 -6.34
CA ALA A 428 -0.94 1.96 -7.48
C ALA A 428 -1.99 0.97 -8.01
N ALA A 429 -2.98 0.58 -7.21
CA ALA A 429 -4.04 -0.35 -7.60
C ALA A 429 -4.86 0.15 -8.80
N ARG A 430 -4.89 -0.61 -9.89
CA ARG A 430 -5.61 -0.30 -11.14
C ARG A 430 -5.19 1.03 -11.75
N LEU A 431 -3.95 1.46 -11.50
CA LEU A 431 -3.42 2.71 -12.01
C LEU A 431 -3.03 2.52 -13.48
N VAL A 432 -3.75 3.19 -14.39
CA VAL A 432 -3.38 3.23 -15.80
C VAL A 432 -2.27 4.27 -15.98
N VAL A 433 -1.14 3.81 -16.51
CA VAL A 433 0.05 4.65 -16.77
C VAL A 433 0.46 4.56 -18.23
N GLY A 434 1.31 5.48 -18.67
CA GLY A 434 1.89 5.44 -20.02
C GLY A 434 2.94 4.34 -20.17
N LEU A 435 2.96 3.68 -21.33
CA LEU A 435 3.97 2.70 -21.71
C LEU A 435 4.83 3.19 -22.89
N SER A 436 4.40 4.24 -23.58
CA SER A 436 5.14 4.90 -24.65
C SER A 436 5.82 6.21 -24.19
N ALA A 437 6.64 6.77 -25.07
CA ALA A 437 7.19 8.11 -24.92
C ALA A 437 6.09 9.19 -24.90
N PRO A 438 6.37 10.38 -24.32
CA PRO A 438 5.48 11.54 -24.38
C PRO A 438 5.35 12.11 -25.80
N ASP A 439 4.11 12.39 -26.20
CA ASP A 439 3.80 13.26 -27.33
C ASP A 439 3.29 14.61 -26.80
N HIS A 440 3.78 15.71 -27.37
CA HIS A 440 3.37 17.07 -26.99
C HIS A 440 2.17 17.55 -27.81
N PHE A 441 1.20 18.16 -27.12
CA PHE A 441 -0.03 18.69 -27.72
C PHE A 441 -0.32 20.10 -27.20
N HIS A 442 -0.84 20.96 -28.07
CA HIS A 442 -1.34 22.29 -27.71
C HIS A 442 -2.87 22.29 -27.68
N ARG A 443 -3.45 22.86 -26.63
CA ARG A 443 -4.89 22.94 -26.36
C ARG A 443 -5.67 21.63 -26.59
N PRO A 444 -5.19 20.47 -26.09
CA PRO A 444 -5.95 19.23 -26.23
C PRO A 444 -7.21 19.25 -25.35
N THR A 445 -8.27 18.58 -25.79
CA THR A 445 -9.43 18.30 -24.92
C THR A 445 -9.00 17.36 -23.79
N PHE A 446 -9.32 17.73 -22.55
CA PHE A 446 -8.99 16.88 -21.39
C PHE A 446 -9.71 15.53 -21.47
N ASN A 447 -8.96 14.44 -21.28
CA ASN A 447 -9.51 13.10 -21.18
C ASN A 447 -8.87 12.35 -20.02
N LYS A 448 -9.65 12.13 -18.96
CA LYS A 448 -9.20 11.42 -17.75
C LYS A 448 -8.71 9.98 -17.97
N LYS A 449 -8.95 9.37 -19.14
CA LYS A 449 -8.48 8.03 -19.48
C LYS A 449 -7.08 8.03 -20.12
N ILE A 450 -6.56 9.19 -20.51
CA ILE A 450 -5.24 9.31 -21.13
C ILE A 450 -4.27 9.80 -20.05
N PRO A 451 -3.29 8.98 -19.64
CA PRO A 451 -2.26 9.39 -18.69
C PRO A 451 -1.33 10.41 -19.36
N GLY A 452 -1.01 11.46 -18.61
CA GLY A 452 -0.12 12.50 -19.07
C GLY A 452 0.06 13.61 -18.04
N SER A 453 0.80 14.61 -18.48
CA SER A 453 1.09 15.85 -17.75
C SER A 453 0.41 17.00 -18.50
N TRP A 454 -0.33 17.84 -17.79
CA TRP A 454 -1.23 18.83 -18.38
C TRP A 454 -0.96 20.20 -17.78
N MET A 455 -0.72 21.21 -18.62
CA MET A 455 -0.64 22.59 -18.20
C MET A 455 -2.06 23.16 -18.14
N VAL A 456 -2.53 23.54 -16.95
CA VAL A 456 -3.88 24.09 -16.72
C VAL A 456 -3.80 25.24 -15.72
N ASP A 457 -4.69 26.22 -15.84
CA ASP A 457 -4.90 27.20 -14.78
C ASP A 457 -6.03 26.77 -13.85
N LEU A 458 -5.68 26.33 -12.64
CA LEU A 458 -6.63 25.98 -11.57
C LEU A 458 -6.72 27.07 -10.50
N SER A 459 -6.08 28.23 -10.70
CA SER A 459 -6.07 29.31 -9.71
C SER A 459 -7.45 29.89 -9.44
N HIS A 460 -8.41 29.74 -10.36
CA HIS A 460 -9.78 30.18 -10.21
C HIS A 460 -10.61 29.32 -9.22
N ILE A 461 -10.09 28.17 -8.76
CA ILE A 461 -10.82 27.26 -7.86
C ILE A 461 -10.60 27.66 -6.39
N GLU A 462 -11.69 27.97 -5.70
CA GLU A 462 -11.72 28.25 -4.26
C GLU A 462 -12.34 27.08 -3.49
N LEU A 463 -11.59 26.55 -2.52
CA LEU A 463 -12.04 25.49 -1.62
C LEU A 463 -12.08 26.03 -0.18
N ASP A 464 -12.75 25.32 0.74
CA ASP A 464 -12.75 25.67 2.16
C ASP A 464 -11.31 25.73 2.70
N PRO A 465 -10.85 26.86 3.26
CA PRO A 465 -9.45 27.03 3.68
C PRO A 465 -9.04 26.13 4.86
N ARG A 466 -10.01 25.47 5.51
CA ARG A 466 -9.75 24.46 6.55
C ARG A 466 -9.40 23.09 5.97
N LEU A 467 -9.44 22.93 4.64
CA LEU A 467 -8.94 21.77 3.92
C LEU A 467 -7.71 22.17 3.07
N PRO A 468 -6.70 21.29 2.94
CA PRO A 468 -5.62 21.53 1.99
C PRO A 468 -6.15 21.48 0.56
N SER A 469 -5.68 22.37 -0.31
CA SER A 469 -5.92 22.28 -1.75
C SER A 469 -5.34 20.96 -2.32
N PRO A 470 -6.11 20.16 -3.08
CA PRO A 470 -5.63 18.93 -3.70
C PRO A 470 -4.71 19.18 -4.91
N PHE A 471 -4.58 20.43 -5.33
CA PHE A 471 -3.83 20.81 -6.52
C PHE A 471 -2.35 21.06 -6.25
N THR A 472 -1.94 21.27 -4.99
CA THR A 472 -0.53 21.49 -4.65
C THR A 472 -0.09 20.60 -3.48
N PRO A 473 1.17 20.19 -3.41
CA PRO A 473 1.69 19.45 -2.25
C PRO A 473 1.64 20.27 -0.95
N SER A 474 1.82 21.58 -1.06
CA SER A 474 1.73 22.50 0.09
C SER A 474 0.31 22.64 0.66
N GLY A 475 -0.71 22.17 -0.04
CA GLY A 475 -2.11 22.43 0.28
C GLY A 475 -2.56 23.88 0.04
N GLN A 476 -1.70 24.75 -0.50
CA GLN A 476 -2.06 26.11 -0.87
C GLN A 476 -2.80 26.14 -2.22
N ARG A 477 -3.68 27.12 -2.39
CA ARG A 477 -4.36 27.37 -3.67
C ARG A 477 -3.32 27.74 -4.75
N PRO A 478 -3.41 27.16 -5.97
CA PRO A 478 -2.57 27.59 -7.09
C PRO A 478 -2.74 29.08 -7.39
N THR A 479 -1.66 29.77 -7.76
CA THR A 479 -1.66 31.21 -8.07
C THR A 479 -1.67 31.52 -9.57
N GLY A 480 -1.62 30.50 -10.42
CA GLY A 480 -1.71 30.62 -11.88
C GLY A 480 -1.61 29.27 -12.58
N PRO A 481 -1.30 29.27 -13.90
CA PRO A 481 -1.05 28.06 -14.66
C PRO A 481 0.08 27.20 -14.08
N ALA A 482 -0.15 25.89 -13.99
CA ALA A 482 0.86 24.91 -13.56
C ALA A 482 0.66 23.56 -14.25
N TRP A 483 1.67 22.71 -14.17
CA TRP A 483 1.59 21.33 -14.64
C TRP A 483 0.93 20.44 -13.59
N TYR A 484 -0.04 19.64 -14.03
CA TYR A 484 -0.75 18.68 -13.20
C TYR A 484 -0.77 17.30 -13.86
N GLN A 485 -0.81 16.27 -13.03
CA GLN A 485 -1.03 14.91 -13.52
C GLN A 485 -2.53 14.68 -13.79
N THR A 486 -2.88 13.79 -14.74
CA THR A 486 -4.27 13.44 -15.11
C THR A 486 -5.24 13.26 -13.92
N HIS A 487 -4.82 12.62 -12.83
CA HIS A 487 -5.69 12.33 -11.67
C HIS A 487 -6.05 13.61 -10.91
N THR A 488 -5.14 14.58 -10.83
CA THR A 488 -5.39 15.89 -10.19
C THR A 488 -6.48 16.65 -10.96
N LEU A 489 -6.39 16.67 -12.30
CA LEU A 489 -7.42 17.30 -13.14
C LEU A 489 -8.75 16.54 -13.14
N ALA A 490 -8.70 15.20 -13.17
CA ALA A 490 -9.90 14.39 -13.04
C ALA A 490 -10.61 14.65 -11.70
N TYR A 491 -9.85 14.96 -10.66
CA TYR A 491 -10.41 15.32 -9.36
C TYR A 491 -10.96 16.75 -9.32
N ALA A 492 -10.36 17.72 -10.03
CA ALA A 492 -10.97 19.04 -10.23
C ALA A 492 -12.37 18.93 -10.87
N GLN A 493 -12.52 18.08 -11.90
CA GLN A 493 -13.84 17.78 -12.49
C GLN A 493 -14.80 17.09 -11.51
N GLU A 494 -14.31 16.18 -10.66
CA GLU A 494 -15.12 15.54 -9.62
C GLU A 494 -15.64 16.55 -8.59
N LEU A 495 -14.85 17.59 -8.30
CA LEU A 495 -15.24 18.71 -7.44
C LEU A 495 -16.18 19.70 -8.14
N GLY A 496 -16.51 19.49 -9.42
CA GLY A 496 -17.46 20.31 -10.17
C GLY A 496 -16.84 21.49 -10.91
N HIS A 497 -15.52 21.49 -11.11
CA HIS A 497 -14.82 22.57 -11.82
C HIS A 497 -14.42 22.15 -13.24
N ASP A 498 -14.51 23.11 -14.16
CA ASP A 498 -14.03 22.94 -15.52
C ASP A 498 -12.51 22.95 -15.58
N VAL A 499 -11.96 22.21 -16.55
CA VAL A 499 -10.53 22.16 -16.83
C VAL A 499 -10.29 22.53 -18.28
N ALA A 500 -9.42 23.53 -18.50
CA ALA A 500 -9.07 24.02 -19.83
C ALA A 500 -7.55 23.84 -20.07
N PRO A 501 -7.12 22.71 -20.66
CA PRO A 501 -5.72 22.49 -20.97
C PRO A 501 -5.15 23.50 -21.94
N ILE A 502 -4.00 24.07 -21.57
CA ILE A 502 -3.20 24.97 -22.40
C ILE A 502 -2.27 24.13 -23.28
N GLU A 503 -1.58 23.17 -22.67
CA GLU A 503 -0.68 22.20 -23.32
C GLU A 503 -0.71 20.87 -22.56
N ALA A 504 -0.31 19.78 -23.20
CA ALA A 504 -0.14 18.51 -22.52
C ALA A 504 0.94 17.63 -23.16
N PHE A 505 1.56 16.79 -22.34
CA PHE A 505 2.38 15.66 -22.77
C PHE A 505 1.62 14.37 -22.49
N LEU A 506 1.16 13.69 -23.54
CA LEU A 506 0.25 12.54 -23.45
C LEU A 506 0.93 11.26 -23.92
N ARG A 507 0.42 10.11 -23.46
CA ARG A 507 0.95 8.78 -23.79
C ARG A 507 -0.06 8.00 -24.64
N ARG A 508 0.39 7.45 -25.77
CA ARG A 508 -0.46 6.68 -26.70
C ARG A 508 -0.69 5.26 -26.20
N GLU A 509 0.39 4.60 -25.79
CA GLU A 509 0.29 3.25 -25.20
C GLU A 509 0.11 3.38 -23.69
N THR A 510 -0.84 2.64 -23.14
CA THR A 510 -1.19 2.71 -21.73
C THR A 510 -1.47 1.33 -21.16
N GLY A 511 -1.30 1.18 -19.85
CA GLY A 511 -1.63 -0.08 -19.18
C GLY A 511 -1.51 -0.01 -17.67
N ALA A 512 -2.09 -1.01 -17.01
CA ALA A 512 -1.99 -1.19 -15.57
C ALA A 512 -0.69 -1.94 -15.21
N TYR A 513 0.44 -1.25 -15.40
CA TYR A 513 1.79 -1.81 -15.22
C TYR A 513 1.99 -2.32 -13.78
N LEU A 514 1.58 -1.52 -12.79
CA LEU A 514 1.79 -1.78 -11.37
C LEU A 514 0.79 -2.77 -10.75
N ASP A 515 -0.24 -3.23 -11.45
CA ASP A 515 -1.30 -4.06 -10.84
C ASP A 515 -0.78 -5.36 -10.21
N PRO A 516 0.03 -6.19 -10.89
CA PRO A 516 0.58 -7.39 -10.26
C PRO A 516 1.50 -7.07 -9.08
N TRP A 517 2.25 -5.96 -9.17
CA TRP A 517 3.14 -5.50 -8.11
C TRP A 517 2.33 -5.08 -6.88
N HIS A 518 1.23 -4.34 -7.09
CA HIS A 518 0.26 -4.00 -6.07
C HIS A 518 -0.33 -5.25 -5.42
N ASP A 519 -0.87 -6.18 -6.21
CA ASP A 519 -1.58 -7.33 -5.69
C ASP A 519 -0.67 -8.20 -4.83
N ARG A 520 0.56 -8.44 -5.29
CA ARG A 520 1.54 -9.24 -4.55
C ARG A 520 1.98 -8.57 -3.24
N LEU A 521 2.31 -7.27 -3.26
CA LEU A 521 2.72 -6.56 -2.04
C LEU A 521 1.56 -6.35 -1.07
N LYS A 522 0.34 -6.16 -1.57
CA LYS A 522 -0.86 -6.11 -0.73
C LYS A 522 -1.06 -7.44 0.01
N THR A 523 -0.99 -8.56 -0.70
CA THR A 523 -1.08 -9.89 -0.07
C THR A 523 0.05 -10.09 0.95
N ALA A 524 1.29 -9.78 0.57
CA ALA A 524 2.44 -9.84 1.48
C ALA A 524 2.20 -9.03 2.77
N TYR A 525 1.69 -7.80 2.64
CA TYR A 525 1.39 -6.91 3.76
C TYR A 525 0.30 -7.48 4.68
N VAL A 526 -0.83 -7.88 4.10
CA VAL A 526 -1.99 -8.36 4.87
C VAL A 526 -1.71 -9.70 5.54
N ASP A 527 -1.06 -10.63 4.85
CA ASP A 527 -0.70 -11.94 5.42
C ASP A 527 0.30 -11.76 6.58
N THR A 528 1.24 -10.82 6.45
CA THR A 528 2.20 -10.51 7.53
C THR A 528 1.53 -9.88 8.74
N LEU A 529 0.55 -8.99 8.53
CA LEU A 529 -0.27 -8.47 9.64
C LEU A 529 -1.09 -9.57 10.31
N ALA A 530 -1.64 -10.50 9.52
CA ALA A 530 -2.42 -11.63 10.05
C ALA A 530 -1.56 -12.55 10.93
N ASP A 531 -0.32 -12.85 10.53
CA ASP A 531 0.63 -13.62 11.35
C ASP A 531 0.96 -12.90 12.66
N LEU A 532 0.92 -11.56 12.68
CA LEU A 532 1.11 -10.73 13.86
C LEU A 532 -0.19 -10.52 14.66
N GLY A 533 -1.26 -11.26 14.33
CA GLY A 533 -2.54 -11.23 15.04
C GLY A 533 -3.50 -10.10 14.62
N VAL A 534 -3.16 -9.32 13.59
CA VAL A 534 -4.02 -8.24 13.08
C VAL A 534 -4.73 -8.71 11.82
N THR A 535 -5.96 -9.22 11.98
CA THR A 535 -6.73 -9.80 10.86
C THR A 535 -7.86 -8.86 10.38
N ALA A 536 -8.49 -9.20 9.24
CA ALA A 536 -9.53 -8.37 8.63
C ALA A 536 -10.92 -8.54 9.30
N GLU A 537 -11.08 -9.57 10.14
CA GLU A 537 -12.31 -9.91 10.85
C GLU A 537 -12.47 -9.15 12.17
N LEU A 538 -11.39 -8.56 12.67
CA LEU A 538 -11.41 -7.75 13.88
C LEU A 538 -12.36 -6.56 13.70
N ASP A 539 -13.18 -6.30 14.71
CA ASP A 539 -13.88 -5.02 14.80
C ASP A 539 -12.89 -3.87 15.06
N ASP A 540 -13.36 -2.63 14.95
CA ASP A 540 -12.46 -1.48 15.03
C ASP A 540 -11.76 -1.34 16.39
N ARG A 541 -12.39 -1.75 17.51
CA ARG A 541 -11.76 -1.71 18.84
C ARG A 541 -10.69 -2.79 18.97
N GLN A 542 -11.02 -4.01 18.53
CA GLN A 542 -10.09 -5.13 18.50
C GLN A 542 -8.90 -4.85 17.58
N PHE A 543 -9.14 -4.23 16.43
CA PHE A 543 -8.09 -3.81 15.50
C PHE A 543 -7.13 -2.81 16.14
N LEU A 544 -7.64 -1.78 16.83
CA LEU A 544 -6.79 -0.80 17.51
C LEU A 544 -5.92 -1.46 18.60
N ALA A 545 -6.52 -2.31 19.43
CA ALA A 545 -5.80 -3.05 20.47
C ALA A 545 -4.72 -3.99 19.88
N ALA A 546 -5.05 -4.71 18.82
CA ALA A 546 -4.09 -5.59 18.13
C ALA A 546 -2.95 -4.78 17.51
N MET A 547 -3.24 -3.64 16.89
CA MET A 547 -2.23 -2.76 16.29
C MET A 547 -1.29 -2.12 17.31
N GLU A 548 -1.70 -1.95 18.57
CA GLU A 548 -0.81 -1.46 19.63
C GLU A 548 0.29 -2.48 19.99
N GLN A 549 -0.04 -3.77 19.94
CA GLN A 549 0.81 -4.86 20.45
C GLN A 549 1.46 -5.73 19.37
N HIS A 550 1.06 -5.57 18.10
CA HIS A 550 1.48 -6.48 17.02
C HIS A 550 3.00 -6.60 16.85
N LYS A 551 3.78 -5.56 17.18
CA LYS A 551 5.24 -5.58 17.00
C LYS A 551 5.96 -6.45 18.04
N GLN A 552 5.31 -6.68 19.18
CA GLN A 552 5.85 -7.46 20.29
C GLN A 552 5.53 -8.95 20.15
N VAL A 553 4.63 -9.32 19.24
CA VAL A 553 4.20 -10.72 19.00
C VAL A 553 5.34 -11.57 18.46
N ASP A 554 5.99 -11.11 17.39
CA ASP A 554 7.14 -11.77 16.76
C ASP A 554 8.05 -10.70 16.14
N PRO A 555 9.23 -10.42 16.74
CA PRO A 555 10.17 -9.41 16.24
C PRO A 555 10.66 -9.68 14.81
N GLY A 556 10.82 -10.94 14.43
CA GLY A 556 11.21 -11.33 13.07
C GLY A 556 10.13 -10.99 12.06
N MET A 557 8.88 -11.31 12.38
CA MET A 557 7.73 -10.96 11.53
C MET A 557 7.44 -9.45 11.52
N ALA A 558 7.69 -8.75 12.62
CA ALA A 558 7.66 -7.28 12.66
C ALA A 558 8.72 -6.67 11.72
N ALA A 559 9.92 -7.28 11.64
CA ALA A 559 10.94 -6.88 10.69
C ALA A 559 10.54 -7.19 9.24
N VAL A 560 9.89 -8.34 8.96
CA VAL A 560 9.31 -8.62 7.63
C VAL A 560 8.30 -7.54 7.24
N LEU A 561 7.40 -7.15 8.16
CA LEU A 561 6.42 -6.09 7.93
C LEU A 561 7.08 -4.75 7.61
N ALA A 562 8.13 -4.39 8.36
CA ALA A 562 8.92 -3.18 8.10
C ALA A 562 9.60 -3.23 6.71
N ALA A 563 10.19 -4.36 6.35
CA ALA A 563 10.83 -4.55 5.05
C ALA A 563 9.84 -4.44 3.89
N ILE A 564 8.63 -5.03 4.01
CA ILE A 564 7.56 -4.89 3.00
C ILE A 564 7.18 -3.41 2.82
N LYS A 565 6.99 -2.67 3.92
CA LYS A 565 6.69 -1.22 3.86
C LYS A 565 7.82 -0.44 3.19
N ALA A 566 9.07 -0.74 3.53
CA ALA A 566 10.25 -0.12 2.92
C ALA A 566 10.36 -0.44 1.42
N THR A 567 9.97 -1.66 1.00
CA THR A 567 9.94 -2.09 -0.40
C THR A 567 8.90 -1.32 -1.21
N VAL A 568 7.73 -1.05 -0.64
CA VAL A 568 6.70 -0.19 -1.25
C VAL A 568 7.25 1.23 -1.43
N LYS A 569 7.70 1.87 -0.34
CA LYS A 569 8.17 3.27 -0.34
C LYS A 569 9.36 3.45 -1.26
N GLY A 570 10.39 2.63 -1.09
CA GLY A 570 11.62 2.69 -1.86
C GLY A 570 11.42 2.32 -3.34
N GLY A 571 10.55 1.35 -3.65
CA GLY A 571 10.24 0.97 -5.02
C GLY A 571 9.60 2.11 -5.82
N VAL A 572 8.67 2.85 -5.22
CA VAL A 572 8.06 4.04 -5.84
C VAL A 572 9.07 5.18 -5.94
N GLY A 573 9.87 5.43 -4.89
CA GLY A 573 10.90 6.47 -4.91
C GLY A 573 11.92 6.27 -6.04
N LYS A 574 12.34 5.03 -6.26
CA LYS A 574 13.31 4.68 -7.31
C LYS A 574 12.86 4.97 -8.74
N LEU A 575 11.56 5.16 -8.99
CA LEU A 575 11.03 5.55 -10.30
C LEU A 575 11.47 6.97 -10.70
N ARG A 576 11.89 7.83 -9.75
CA ARG A 576 12.47 9.16 -9.98
C ARG A 576 13.77 9.33 -9.17
N GLU A 577 14.60 8.28 -9.13
CA GLU A 577 15.88 8.33 -8.43
C GLU A 577 16.75 9.48 -8.97
N ARG A 578 17.13 10.42 -8.11
CA ARG A 578 17.99 11.57 -8.42
C ARG A 578 19.47 11.15 -8.52
N PRO A 579 20.33 11.95 -9.18
CA PRO A 579 21.77 11.69 -9.20
C PRO A 579 22.35 11.70 -7.78
N GLN A 580 23.36 10.85 -7.54
CA GLN A 580 24.06 10.76 -6.27
C GLN A 580 25.53 11.16 -6.45
N GLY A 581 26.07 11.93 -5.49
CA GLY A 581 27.49 12.23 -5.39
C GLY A 581 27.88 13.69 -5.69
N ARG A 582 28.89 14.19 -4.96
CA ARG A 582 29.31 15.61 -4.97
C ARG A 582 29.92 16.12 -6.29
N HIS A 583 30.20 15.23 -7.25
CA HIS A 583 30.86 15.57 -8.52
C HIS A 583 29.92 15.56 -9.73
N TYR A 584 28.65 15.23 -9.52
CA TYR A 584 27.65 15.31 -10.57
C TYR A 584 27.45 16.75 -11.03
N ARG A 585 27.21 16.94 -12.33
CA ARG A 585 26.88 18.24 -12.93
C ARG A 585 25.52 18.16 -13.60
N ASP A 586 24.72 19.21 -13.43
CA ASP A 586 23.41 19.30 -14.05
C ASP A 586 23.51 19.11 -15.57
N GLY A 587 22.58 18.32 -16.11
CA GLY A 587 22.58 17.91 -17.51
C GLY A 587 23.40 16.67 -17.85
N GLU A 588 24.21 16.12 -16.94
CA GLU A 588 24.87 14.84 -17.16
C GLU A 588 23.90 13.66 -16.94
N ARG A 589 24.09 12.55 -17.66
CA ARG A 589 23.31 11.33 -17.39
C ARG A 589 23.87 10.59 -16.17
N TRP A 590 23.01 10.09 -15.30
CA TRP A 590 23.40 9.24 -14.16
C TRP A 590 22.87 7.81 -14.31
N PRO A 591 23.45 6.82 -13.59
CA PRO A 591 23.17 5.40 -13.81
C PRO A 591 21.70 4.99 -13.73
N ALA A 592 20.88 5.72 -12.98
CA ALA A 592 19.47 5.38 -12.83
C ALA A 592 18.68 5.58 -14.14
N LEU A 593 19.10 6.51 -15.00
CA LEU A 593 18.47 6.84 -16.28
C LEU A 593 18.61 5.73 -17.33
N GLU A 594 19.52 4.79 -17.13
CA GLU A 594 19.73 3.65 -18.02
C GLU A 594 18.74 2.51 -17.76
N ARG A 595 17.84 2.66 -16.79
CA ARG A 595 16.82 1.66 -16.45
C ARG A 595 15.49 2.03 -17.11
N PRO A 596 14.81 1.09 -17.78
CA PRO A 596 13.43 1.30 -18.27
C PRO A 596 12.42 1.62 -17.16
N THR A 597 12.74 1.27 -15.91
CA THR A 597 11.91 1.56 -14.73
C THR A 597 12.10 2.96 -14.16
N TRP A 598 13.09 3.75 -14.63
CA TRP A 598 13.15 5.17 -14.28
C TRP A 598 12.04 5.90 -15.06
N ARG A 599 10.93 6.15 -14.38
CA ARG A 599 9.65 6.61 -14.94
C ARG A 599 9.01 7.61 -13.97
N PRO A 600 9.49 8.87 -13.97
CA PRO A 600 8.98 9.90 -13.06
C PRO A 600 7.48 10.17 -13.27
N ASP A 601 6.95 9.97 -14.47
CA ASP A 601 5.54 10.08 -14.80
C ASP A 601 4.67 9.04 -14.07
N ILE A 602 5.17 7.80 -13.90
CA ILE A 602 4.51 6.74 -13.13
C ILE A 602 4.50 7.12 -11.64
N ARG A 603 5.62 7.62 -11.11
CA ARG A 603 5.71 8.11 -9.72
C ARG A 603 4.71 9.22 -9.47
N ALA A 604 4.68 10.23 -10.33
CA ALA A 604 3.75 11.36 -10.24
C ALA A 604 2.29 10.88 -10.26
N ALA A 605 1.94 9.90 -11.11
CA ALA A 605 0.60 9.33 -11.17
C ALA A 605 0.19 8.57 -9.89
N VAL A 606 1.13 7.87 -9.24
CA VAL A 606 0.89 7.23 -7.94
C VAL A 606 0.64 8.28 -6.87
N ILE A 607 1.49 9.31 -6.79
CA ILE A 607 1.41 10.34 -5.76
C ILE A 607 0.18 11.22 -5.93
N SER A 608 -0.11 11.68 -7.14
CA SER A 608 -1.30 12.49 -7.44
C SER A 608 -2.57 11.74 -7.05
N LYS A 609 -2.67 10.46 -7.39
CA LYS A 609 -3.80 9.60 -7.00
C LYS A 609 -3.88 9.40 -5.49
N ALA A 610 -2.75 9.27 -4.79
CA ALA A 610 -2.73 9.20 -3.33
C ALA A 610 -3.23 10.51 -2.70
N ARG A 611 -2.78 11.67 -3.18
CA ARG A 611 -3.18 12.99 -2.69
C ARG A 611 -4.68 13.26 -2.87
N VAL A 612 -5.23 12.97 -4.06
CA VAL A 612 -6.69 13.13 -4.30
C VAL A 612 -7.52 12.15 -3.46
N ASN A 613 -7.02 10.92 -3.23
CA ASN A 613 -7.68 9.97 -2.34
C ASN A 613 -7.68 10.44 -0.88
N MET A 614 -6.57 11.02 -0.42
CA MET A 614 -6.47 11.62 0.90
C MET A 614 -7.42 12.80 1.05
N HIS A 615 -7.44 13.73 0.08
CA HIS A 615 -8.38 14.86 0.07
C HIS A 615 -9.83 14.40 0.12
N ARG A 616 -10.21 13.40 -0.69
CA ARG A 616 -11.57 12.85 -0.69
C ARG A 616 -11.98 12.32 0.67
N LYS A 617 -11.07 11.65 1.39
CA LYS A 617 -11.33 11.18 2.76
C LYS A 617 -11.57 12.34 3.72
N MET A 618 -10.69 13.34 3.70
CA MET A 618 -10.82 14.53 4.55
C MET A 618 -12.10 15.31 4.27
N ALA A 619 -12.42 15.57 3.00
CA ALA A 619 -13.63 16.28 2.59
C ALA A 619 -14.91 15.52 2.99
N ASN A 620 -14.93 14.19 2.84
CA ASN A 620 -16.07 13.38 3.28
C ASN A 620 -16.20 13.33 4.80
N THR A 621 -15.10 13.27 5.54
CA THR A 621 -15.11 13.37 7.01
C THR A 621 -15.66 14.73 7.45
N ALA A 622 -15.13 15.83 6.92
CA ALA A 622 -15.59 17.18 7.23
C ALA A 622 -17.08 17.36 6.92
N LYS A 623 -17.55 16.87 5.76
CA LYS A 623 -18.97 16.90 5.41
C LYS A 623 -19.86 16.11 6.38
N ALA A 624 -19.36 15.02 6.94
CA ALA A 624 -20.13 14.14 7.81
C ALA A 624 -20.11 14.55 9.29
N THR A 625 -19.00 15.13 9.77
CA THR A 625 -18.77 15.39 11.20
C THR A 625 -18.63 16.86 11.54
N GLY A 626 -18.42 17.73 10.55
CA GLY A 626 -18.03 19.12 10.76
C GLY A 626 -16.57 19.30 11.19
N GLN A 627 -15.79 18.22 11.30
CA GLN A 627 -14.40 18.27 11.77
C GLN A 627 -13.42 18.39 10.61
N TYR A 628 -12.42 19.24 10.79
CA TYR A 628 -11.40 19.55 9.80
C TYR A 628 -10.01 19.15 10.30
N PRO A 629 -9.09 18.78 9.38
CA PRO A 629 -7.73 18.42 9.77
C PRO A 629 -6.97 19.62 10.37
N LEU A 630 -6.13 19.35 11.36
CA LEU A 630 -5.19 20.30 11.95
C LEU A 630 -3.90 20.39 11.13
N GLY A 631 -3.45 19.25 10.59
CA GLY A 631 -2.28 19.15 9.75
C GLY A 631 -2.25 17.82 9.00
N VAL A 632 -1.56 17.82 7.87
CA VAL A 632 -1.39 16.65 6.99
C VAL A 632 0.07 16.56 6.58
N LEU A 633 0.66 15.37 6.73
CA LEU A 633 1.99 15.07 6.24
C LEU A 633 1.99 13.70 5.56
N SER A 634 2.25 13.69 4.25
CA SER A 634 2.18 12.50 3.41
C SER A 634 0.82 11.80 3.51
N ASP A 635 0.76 10.70 4.25
CA ASP A 635 -0.36 9.81 4.49
C ASP A 635 -0.90 9.88 5.93
N CYS A 636 -0.32 10.76 6.76
CA CYS A 636 -0.77 11.07 8.11
C CYS A 636 -1.61 12.36 8.13
N VAL A 637 -2.74 12.32 8.84
CA VAL A 637 -3.63 13.46 9.10
C VAL A 637 -3.96 13.54 10.59
N VAL A 638 -3.97 14.75 11.15
CA VAL A 638 -4.29 14.98 12.56
C VAL A 638 -5.64 15.67 12.69
N TYR A 639 -6.49 15.20 13.60
CA TYR A 639 -7.78 15.79 13.94
C TYR A 639 -7.86 16.12 15.44
N ALA A 640 -8.57 17.19 15.80
CA ALA A 640 -9.00 17.41 17.18
C ALA A 640 -10.06 16.37 17.55
N SER A 641 -10.07 15.88 18.79
CA SER A 641 -10.92 14.78 19.22
C SER A 641 -11.44 14.94 20.65
N PRO A 642 -12.73 14.61 20.92
CA PRO A 642 -13.29 14.61 22.28
C PRO A 642 -12.75 13.46 23.15
N GLY A 643 -12.16 12.43 22.55
CA GLY A 643 -11.58 11.30 23.25
C GLY A 643 -10.26 10.84 22.63
N SER A 644 -9.62 9.86 23.28
CA SER A 644 -8.28 9.40 22.94
C SER A 644 -8.23 8.41 21.78
N SER A 645 -9.36 8.12 21.14
CA SER A 645 -9.48 7.11 20.08
C SER A 645 -9.99 7.72 18.77
N PRO A 646 -9.55 7.22 17.61
CA PRO A 646 -10.19 7.51 16.33
C PRO A 646 -11.72 7.27 16.33
N LEU A 647 -12.18 6.32 17.15
CA LEU A 647 -13.61 6.00 17.25
C LEU A 647 -14.46 7.14 17.79
N ASP A 648 -13.85 8.12 18.47
CA ASP A 648 -14.55 9.23 19.09
C ASP A 648 -14.94 10.32 18.08
N PHE A 649 -14.42 10.25 16.85
CA PHE A 649 -14.75 11.20 15.79
C PHE A 649 -14.96 10.60 14.39
N LEU A 650 -14.52 9.37 14.12
CA LEU A 650 -14.71 8.76 12.81
C LEU A 650 -16.21 8.59 12.49
N PRO A 651 -16.67 8.98 11.28
CA PRO A 651 -18.09 8.91 10.94
C PRO A 651 -18.55 7.48 10.62
N TYR A 652 -19.67 7.07 11.21
CA TYR A 652 -20.36 5.82 10.91
C TYR A 652 -21.77 6.08 10.37
N THR A 653 -22.26 5.17 9.53
CA THR A 653 -23.66 5.15 9.08
C THR A 653 -24.59 4.84 10.25
N THR A 654 -25.89 5.11 10.08
CA THR A 654 -26.93 4.72 11.06
C THR A 654 -26.98 3.21 11.32
N SER A 655 -26.48 2.40 10.39
CA SER A 655 -26.30 0.95 10.53
C SER A 655 -24.99 0.54 11.23
N GLY A 656 -24.23 1.49 11.78
CA GLY A 656 -22.99 1.24 12.52
C GLY A 656 -21.80 0.84 11.65
N LYS A 657 -21.82 1.12 10.33
CA LYS A 657 -20.71 0.81 9.43
C LYS A 657 -19.89 2.06 9.13
N PRO A 658 -18.56 1.98 8.92
CA PRO A 658 -17.77 3.14 8.54
C PRO A 658 -18.34 3.85 7.31
N LEU A 659 -18.44 5.18 7.36
CA LEU A 659 -19.04 5.96 6.28
C LEU A 659 -18.23 5.79 4.98
N PRO A 660 -18.85 5.36 3.86
CA PRO A 660 -18.15 5.17 2.60
C PRO A 660 -17.45 6.44 2.12
N GLY A 661 -16.18 6.31 1.73
CA GLY A 661 -15.39 7.43 1.20
C GLY A 661 -14.68 8.27 2.26
N SER A 662 -14.98 8.10 3.55
CA SER A 662 -14.26 8.71 4.67
C SER A 662 -13.06 7.86 5.13
N PHE A 663 -12.42 8.24 6.22
CA PHE A 663 -11.44 7.39 6.90
C PHE A 663 -12.12 6.16 7.50
N ARG A 664 -11.46 5.01 7.37
CA ARG A 664 -11.93 3.72 7.89
C ARG A 664 -10.74 2.96 8.43
N LEU A 665 -10.88 2.39 9.63
CA LEU A 665 -9.87 1.55 10.24
C LEU A 665 -9.77 0.19 9.55
N GLY A 666 -8.56 -0.39 9.56
CA GLY A 666 -8.34 -1.77 9.12
C GLY A 666 -7.00 -2.00 8.44
N THR A 667 -6.72 -3.26 8.10
CA THR A 667 -5.40 -3.75 7.65
C THR A 667 -5.10 -3.56 6.16
N THR A 668 -6.11 -3.29 5.34
CA THR A 668 -5.93 -3.21 3.89
C THR A 668 -5.23 -1.90 3.49
N PRO A 669 -4.37 -1.89 2.45
CA PRO A 669 -3.80 -0.65 1.92
C PRO A 669 -4.86 0.44 1.68
N GLY A 670 -4.59 1.66 2.16
CA GLY A 670 -5.46 2.83 2.07
C GLY A 670 -6.54 2.94 3.16
N LEU A 671 -6.60 1.99 4.09
CA LEU A 671 -7.32 2.11 5.37
C LEU A 671 -6.42 2.74 6.42
N ALA A 672 -7.04 3.38 7.41
CA ALA A 672 -6.36 4.09 8.48
C ALA A 672 -5.98 3.18 9.65
N LYS A 673 -4.98 3.62 10.41
CA LYS A 673 -4.64 3.15 11.76
C LYS A 673 -4.36 4.37 12.64
N LEU A 674 -4.31 4.17 13.94
CA LEU A 674 -3.79 5.18 14.86
C LEU A 674 -2.27 5.34 14.64
N GLU A 675 -1.82 6.57 14.43
CA GLU A 675 -0.39 6.89 14.32
C GLU A 675 0.16 7.50 15.61
N GLY A 676 -0.65 8.30 16.31
CA GLY A 676 -0.27 8.91 17.56
C GLY A 676 -1.42 9.65 18.24
N LEU A 677 -1.23 9.95 19.51
CA LEU A 677 -2.17 10.63 20.38
C LEU A 677 -1.39 11.67 21.20
N GLN A 678 -1.86 12.90 21.21
CA GLN A 678 -1.30 14.01 21.99
C GLN A 678 -2.43 14.86 22.56
N GLU A 679 -2.09 15.81 23.44
CA GLU A 679 -3.02 16.84 23.89
C GLU A 679 -3.34 17.83 22.76
N MET A 680 -4.55 18.39 22.74
CA MET A 680 -4.91 19.40 21.74
C MET A 680 -4.06 20.67 21.88
N ALA A 681 -3.78 21.11 23.12
CA ALA A 681 -2.93 22.26 23.39
C ALA A 681 -1.51 22.10 22.79
N TRP A 682 -0.97 20.89 22.80
CA TRP A 682 0.31 20.57 22.15
C TRP A 682 0.24 20.78 20.63
N ALA A 683 -0.85 20.38 19.99
CA ALA A 683 -1.01 20.54 18.55
C ALA A 683 -1.13 22.02 18.17
N VAL A 684 -1.88 22.81 18.94
CA VAL A 684 -2.02 24.26 18.73
C VAL A 684 -0.67 24.96 18.87
N ASP A 685 0.11 24.67 19.92
CA ASP A 685 1.45 25.26 20.12
C ASP A 685 2.40 24.97 18.94
N LEU A 686 2.35 23.76 18.36
CA LEU A 686 3.10 23.46 17.14
C LEU A 686 2.62 24.27 15.94
N MET A 687 1.30 24.36 15.74
CA MET A 687 0.73 25.10 14.61
C MET A 687 1.06 26.60 14.68
N GLU A 688 1.02 27.22 15.87
CA GLU A 688 1.41 28.62 16.08
C GLU A 688 2.89 28.88 15.78
N LYS A 689 3.75 27.86 15.99
CA LYS A 689 5.17 27.89 15.60
C LYS A 689 5.40 27.61 14.12
N GLY A 690 4.35 27.39 13.33
CA GLY A 690 4.43 27.00 11.92
C GLY A 690 4.93 25.57 11.71
N LEU A 691 4.91 24.73 12.75
CA LEU A 691 5.30 23.32 12.68
C LEU A 691 4.07 22.45 12.37
N ASN A 692 4.31 21.35 11.67
CA ASN A 692 3.25 20.43 11.28
C ASN A 692 3.00 19.38 12.38
N PRO A 693 1.85 19.37 13.05
CA PRO A 693 1.58 18.39 14.11
C PRO A 693 1.62 16.95 13.60
N ALA A 694 1.28 16.70 12.32
CA ALA A 694 1.37 15.35 11.73
C ALA A 694 2.80 14.81 11.68
N ARG A 695 3.82 15.68 11.69
CA ARG A 695 5.24 15.29 11.76
C ARG A 695 5.61 14.72 13.12
N HIS A 696 5.03 15.24 14.20
CA HIS A 696 5.45 14.95 15.57
C HIS A 696 4.44 14.09 16.34
N ILE A 697 3.28 13.78 15.75
CA ILE A 697 2.14 13.15 16.45
C ILE A 697 2.47 11.80 17.10
N LYS A 698 3.37 11.03 16.48
CA LYS A 698 3.82 9.72 16.99
C LYS A 698 4.70 9.84 18.26
N GLY A 699 5.24 11.03 18.54
CA GLY A 699 6.28 11.26 19.55
C GLY A 699 7.69 10.86 19.08
N GLY A 700 8.72 11.41 19.71
CA GLY A 700 10.12 11.03 19.50
C GLY A 700 10.78 11.55 18.21
N ASP A 701 10.42 12.76 17.76
CA ASP A 701 10.88 13.43 16.53
C ASP A 701 11.09 12.47 15.34
N ALA A 702 9.99 12.16 14.67
CA ALA A 702 10.03 11.46 13.39
C ALA A 702 10.77 12.32 12.37
N VAL A 703 12.06 12.05 12.21
CA VAL A 703 12.86 12.57 11.10
C VAL A 703 12.22 12.04 9.82
N LEU A 704 11.71 12.97 8.99
CA LEU A 704 11.58 12.67 7.57
C LEU A 704 12.98 12.33 7.08
N ASP A 705 13.23 11.06 6.83
CA ASP A 705 14.27 10.63 5.91
C ASP A 705 14.00 11.37 4.60
N GLU A 706 14.79 12.41 4.33
CA GLU A 706 15.01 12.98 3.00
C GLU A 706 15.63 11.88 2.13
N GLY A 707 14.80 10.92 1.75
CA GLY A 707 15.11 9.86 0.81
C GLY A 707 14.61 10.28 -0.56
N GLU A 708 15.25 11.30 -1.14
CA GLU A 708 15.28 11.50 -2.59
C GLU A 708 16.17 10.46 -3.30
#